data_AF-A0A7J6AQ63-F1
#
_entry.id   AF-A0A7J6AQ63-F1
#
_cell.length_a   1.000
_cell.length_b   1.000
_cell.length_c   1.000
_cell.angle_alpha   90.00
_cell.angle_beta   90.00
_cell.angle_gamma   90.00
#
_symmetry.space_group_name_H-M   'P 1'
#
loop_
_entity.id
_entity.type
_entity.pdbx_description
1 polymer ?
#
loop_
_entity_poly.entity_id
_entity_poly.type
_entity_poly.pdbx_seq_one_letter_code
_entity_poly.pdbx_strand_id
1 'polypeptide(L)'
;MAAETENVSHPHPSKRVFLNHVDKYTSKYIAEFLSSCVPGASHVPDRSEDEEENQSSQGGTFQIVGTVSGKTEDKSSFAVEEYTNLTREDLFRHLMESDVVVYNVYNERTDQIEEASWAVSALHKDIDAFPRPKTFILISSVMTWALTKTLVADDAEVPFTEEDYRRRKPHGNFKDQAAVEKLVVKLGKSNQPQFSTYVVASGLQYGMGEKAFHFFFKTAWLGEEREVPIFGVGSNIVPAIHIRDLAGIVQNVIDRKPTPQYFLAVDESQNTIADIISAIAVALGPGKTQNVPKEDVFLTEELTQAEIDHLFINLRMEAIFLTDNFTINWVSKKGIVENIDHVVEEYKLTRGLLPVRICLLGPPAVGKSTVAEKICKHYKLQHVKLKETIAETLANLESRVRVEDGNEDDESQELLETLKRSMEENENGRLDEQYVHKIVKDKLKTKACRNQGFVLDGFPKTYNQAKELFSAEEDEATDERSSNVKLIPEFVFFLDATDKFLKERVLNLPESVVQGTSHSFDKFLPRLATFRKKSSEDETVINYFDELEIHPERIEINTDDPENISVMEKVMESVGKVRNYGPDAKHLEEERRQEEIRLREEDKARQAEAKHREEEDEERRAECWEEWNRCLQEVKQHEEELLMREEESSRQYLMSTVIPVLSQGLTELYRIQPNDPIDFLVEYLLQNNPEME
;
A
#
# COMPACT_ATOMS: atom_id res chain seq x y z
N MET A 1 -25.54 -69.44 -12.22
CA MET A 1 -24.68 -69.09 -11.08
C MET A 1 -23.46 -68.43 -11.64
N ALA A 2 -23.45 -67.10 -11.65
CA ALA A 2 -22.35 -66.29 -12.14
C ALA A 2 -21.24 -66.31 -11.09
N ALA A 3 -20.00 -66.53 -11.53
CA ALA A 3 -18.82 -66.39 -10.69
C ALA A 3 -18.46 -64.91 -10.63
N GLU A 4 -18.54 -64.34 -9.44
CA GLU A 4 -18.01 -63.02 -9.11
C GLU A 4 -16.48 -63.07 -9.22
N THR A 5 -15.93 -62.40 -10.22
CA THR A 5 -14.52 -62.06 -10.26
C THR A 5 -14.30 -60.81 -9.43
N GLU A 6 -13.73 -60.98 -8.24
CA GLU A 6 -13.16 -59.92 -7.42
C GLU A 6 -12.10 -59.14 -8.22
N ASN A 7 -12.42 -57.92 -8.62
CA ASN A 7 -11.45 -56.96 -9.14
C ASN A 7 -10.62 -56.42 -7.97
N VAL A 8 -9.49 -57.07 -7.70
CA VAL A 8 -8.47 -56.57 -6.78
C VAL A 8 -7.86 -55.31 -7.41
N SER A 9 -8.18 -54.14 -6.86
CA SER A 9 -7.62 -52.85 -7.25
C SER A 9 -6.13 -52.81 -6.90
N HIS A 10 -5.26 -52.99 -7.89
CA HIS A 10 -3.84 -52.70 -7.74
C HIS A 10 -3.65 -51.19 -7.52
N PRO A 11 -2.93 -50.74 -6.47
CA PRO A 11 -2.64 -49.33 -6.28
C PRO A 11 -1.81 -48.82 -7.47
N HIS A 12 -2.27 -47.78 -8.14
CA HIS A 12 -1.50 -47.15 -9.21
C HIS A 12 -0.18 -46.61 -8.63
N PRO A 13 0.99 -46.94 -9.21
CA PRO A 13 2.25 -46.39 -8.76
C PRO A 13 2.25 -44.88 -8.98
N SER A 14 2.57 -44.11 -7.93
CA SER A 14 2.72 -42.66 -7.98
C SER A 14 3.69 -42.27 -9.10
N LYS A 15 3.25 -41.47 -10.08
CA LYS A 15 4.09 -40.97 -11.17
C LYS A 15 4.95 -39.81 -10.66
N ARG A 16 6.25 -39.81 -10.99
CA ARG A 16 7.15 -38.70 -10.66
C ARG A 16 7.16 -37.67 -11.79
N VAL A 17 6.85 -36.42 -11.46
CA VAL A 17 6.74 -35.30 -12.42
C VAL A 17 7.81 -34.27 -12.13
N PHE A 18 8.67 -34.00 -13.12
CA PHE A 18 9.65 -32.93 -13.08
C PHE A 18 9.07 -31.64 -13.66
N LEU A 19 9.20 -30.52 -12.95
CA LEU A 19 8.91 -29.17 -13.44
C LEU A 19 10.13 -28.26 -13.29
N ASN A 20 10.43 -27.44 -14.30
CA ASN A 20 11.45 -26.40 -14.15
C ASN A 20 10.89 -25.14 -13.46
N HIS A 21 11.69 -24.53 -12.59
CA HIS A 21 11.40 -23.29 -11.87
C HIS A 21 10.05 -23.28 -11.16
N VAL A 22 9.84 -24.24 -10.24
CA VAL A 22 8.60 -24.40 -9.47
C VAL A 22 8.24 -23.21 -8.58
N ASP A 23 9.18 -22.28 -8.39
CA ASP A 23 8.95 -20.98 -7.74
C ASP A 23 8.24 -19.96 -8.62
N LYS A 24 8.31 -20.11 -9.94
CA LYS A 24 7.69 -19.16 -10.88
C LYS A 24 6.21 -19.43 -11.04
N TYR A 25 5.44 -18.36 -11.20
CA TYR A 25 3.98 -18.34 -11.32
C TYR A 25 3.37 -19.56 -12.05
N THR A 26 3.74 -19.78 -13.31
CA THR A 26 3.14 -20.83 -14.15
C THR A 26 3.46 -22.23 -13.61
N SER A 27 4.74 -22.51 -13.36
CA SER A 27 5.19 -23.82 -12.88
C SER A 27 4.69 -24.11 -11.46
N LYS A 28 4.62 -23.08 -10.60
CA LYS A 28 4.11 -23.17 -9.23
C LYS A 28 2.68 -23.70 -9.19
N TYR A 29 1.75 -23.04 -9.89
CA TYR A 29 0.34 -23.42 -9.84
C TYR A 29 0.05 -24.74 -10.57
N ILE A 30 0.80 -25.06 -11.61
CA ILE A 30 0.70 -26.38 -12.25
C ILE A 30 1.21 -27.47 -11.30
N ALA A 31 2.33 -27.25 -10.63
CA ALA A 31 2.87 -28.17 -9.62
C ALA A 31 1.90 -28.37 -8.45
N GLU A 32 1.36 -27.28 -7.90
CA GLU A 32 0.40 -27.31 -6.80
C GLU A 32 -0.87 -28.09 -7.19
N PHE A 33 -1.45 -27.79 -8.36
CA PHE A 33 -2.60 -28.51 -8.88
C PHE A 33 -2.31 -30.01 -9.06
N LEU A 34 -1.20 -30.36 -9.73
CA LEU A 34 -0.84 -31.76 -9.94
C LEU A 34 -0.55 -32.49 -8.63
N SER A 35 0.00 -31.83 -7.61
CA SER A 35 0.27 -32.45 -6.30
C SER A 35 -1.01 -32.91 -5.58
N SER A 36 -2.13 -32.22 -5.82
CA SER A 36 -3.45 -32.59 -5.28
C SER A 36 -4.15 -33.69 -6.09
N CYS A 37 -3.72 -33.91 -7.33
CA CYS A 37 -4.37 -34.85 -8.25
C CYS A 37 -3.85 -36.28 -8.11
N VAL A 38 -4.74 -37.25 -8.34
CA VAL A 38 -4.40 -38.67 -8.47
C VAL A 38 -4.14 -38.99 -9.95
N PRO A 39 -3.07 -39.73 -10.30
CA PRO A 39 -2.82 -40.16 -11.67
C PRO A 39 -4.01 -40.93 -12.26
N GLY A 40 -4.49 -40.50 -13.43
CA GLY A 40 -5.64 -41.11 -14.11
C GLY A 40 -7.00 -40.55 -13.68
N ALA A 41 -7.07 -39.58 -12.75
CA ALA A 41 -8.32 -38.94 -12.34
C ALA A 41 -9.07 -38.28 -13.51
N SER A 42 -8.33 -37.81 -14.52
CA SER A 42 -8.93 -37.19 -15.72
C SER A 42 -9.72 -38.16 -16.63
N HIS A 43 -9.68 -39.47 -16.38
CA HIS A 43 -10.44 -40.47 -17.15
C HIS A 43 -11.89 -40.64 -16.68
N VAL A 44 -12.25 -40.13 -15.49
CA VAL A 44 -13.60 -40.28 -14.91
C VAL A 44 -14.34 -38.94 -15.00
N PRO A 45 -15.41 -38.83 -15.80
CA PRO A 45 -16.25 -37.63 -15.82
C PRO A 45 -17.18 -37.61 -14.59
N ASP A 46 -17.31 -36.45 -13.95
CA ASP A 46 -18.09 -36.17 -12.74
C ASP A 46 -17.65 -36.90 -11.46
N ARG A 47 -17.04 -36.15 -10.55
CA ARG A 47 -17.10 -36.42 -9.11
C ARG A 47 -17.58 -35.15 -8.42
N SER A 48 -18.59 -35.28 -7.56
CA SER A 48 -18.96 -34.21 -6.63
C SER A 48 -17.83 -34.00 -5.63
N GLU A 49 -17.67 -32.78 -5.11
CA GLU A 49 -16.65 -32.41 -4.11
C GLU A 49 -16.63 -33.39 -2.91
N ASP A 50 -17.79 -33.94 -2.53
CA ASP A 50 -17.95 -34.94 -1.46
C ASP A 50 -17.30 -36.32 -1.73
N GLU A 51 -16.99 -36.65 -3.00
CA GLU A 51 -16.31 -37.91 -3.37
C GLU A 51 -14.78 -37.76 -3.50
N GLU A 52 -14.26 -36.53 -3.60
CA GLU A 52 -12.81 -36.27 -3.61
C GLU A 52 -12.19 -36.49 -2.21
N GLU A 53 -12.89 -36.10 -1.15
CA GLU A 53 -12.42 -36.32 0.23
C GLU A 53 -12.35 -37.81 0.61
N ASN A 54 -13.32 -38.61 0.16
CA ASN A 54 -13.45 -40.02 0.55
C ASN A 54 -12.49 -40.99 -0.19
N GLN A 55 -11.82 -40.57 -1.28
CA GLN A 55 -10.82 -41.39 -1.98
C GLN A 55 -9.37 -40.94 -1.79
N SER A 56 -9.13 -39.80 -1.11
CA SER A 56 -7.80 -39.36 -0.67
C SER A 56 -7.02 -40.44 0.12
N SER A 57 -7.73 -41.45 0.62
CA SER A 57 -7.20 -42.54 1.44
C SER A 57 -6.65 -43.78 0.70
N GLN A 58 -6.73 -43.93 -0.64
CA GLN A 58 -6.28 -45.19 -1.29
C GLN A 58 -5.48 -45.10 -2.61
N GLY A 59 -5.20 -43.91 -3.17
CA GLY A 59 -4.35 -43.75 -4.37
C GLY A 59 -3.27 -42.69 -4.20
N GLY A 60 -2.00 -43.01 -4.50
CA GLY A 60 -0.89 -42.05 -4.36
C GLY A 60 -0.98 -40.90 -5.35
N THR A 61 -0.87 -39.65 -4.88
CA THR A 61 -0.85 -38.43 -5.70
C THR A 61 0.44 -38.31 -6.55
N PHE A 62 0.48 -37.36 -7.49
CA PHE A 62 1.70 -37.10 -8.27
C PHE A 62 2.84 -36.62 -7.36
N GLN A 63 4.03 -37.21 -7.55
CA GLN A 63 5.24 -36.77 -6.83
C GLN A 63 5.93 -35.67 -7.62
N ILE A 64 5.81 -34.43 -7.14
CA ILE A 64 6.38 -33.26 -7.82
C ILE A 64 7.83 -33.06 -7.40
N VAL A 65 8.72 -32.95 -8.38
CA VAL A 65 10.11 -32.56 -8.21
C VAL A 65 10.47 -31.44 -9.18
N GLY A 66 11.40 -30.57 -8.84
CA GLY A 66 11.71 -29.47 -9.75
C GLY A 66 12.89 -28.59 -9.38
N THR A 67 13.29 -27.74 -10.32
CA THR A 67 14.30 -26.72 -10.09
C THR A 67 13.68 -25.44 -9.52
N VAL A 68 14.48 -24.64 -8.82
CA VAL A 68 14.07 -23.35 -8.25
C VAL A 68 15.02 -22.26 -8.76
N SER A 69 14.46 -21.13 -9.21
CA SER A 69 15.23 -20.02 -9.79
C SER A 69 15.89 -19.11 -8.75
N GLY A 70 15.35 -19.05 -7.52
CA GLY A 70 15.86 -18.25 -6.40
C GLY A 70 16.11 -19.03 -5.10
N LYS A 71 16.71 -18.36 -4.12
CA LYS A 71 16.75 -18.85 -2.72
C LYS A 71 15.47 -18.39 -2.03
N THR A 72 14.39 -19.16 -2.15
CA THR A 72 13.25 -19.00 -1.25
C THR A 72 13.63 -19.59 0.10
N GLU A 73 13.43 -18.84 1.20
CA GLU A 73 13.75 -19.32 2.56
C GLU A 73 12.80 -20.46 2.99
N ASP A 74 11.61 -20.51 2.41
CA ASP A 74 10.61 -21.55 2.64
C ASP A 74 10.56 -22.54 1.47
N LYS A 75 10.68 -23.84 1.79
CA LYS A 75 10.43 -24.93 0.85
C LYS A 75 8.94 -24.99 0.52
N SER A 76 8.60 -25.27 -0.73
CA SER A 76 7.20 -25.41 -1.12
C SER A 76 6.57 -26.63 -0.43
N SER A 77 5.38 -26.45 0.15
CA SER A 77 4.63 -27.55 0.79
C SER A 77 4.21 -28.65 -0.18
N PHE A 78 4.13 -28.33 -1.48
CA PHE A 78 3.67 -29.24 -2.53
C PHE A 78 4.80 -30.01 -3.25
N ALA A 79 6.07 -29.60 -3.09
CA ALA A 79 7.20 -30.22 -3.79
C ALA A 79 7.91 -31.24 -2.89
N VAL A 80 8.15 -32.45 -3.42
CA VAL A 80 8.88 -33.52 -2.72
C VAL A 80 10.38 -33.22 -2.69
N GLU A 81 10.92 -32.78 -3.84
CA GLU A 81 12.33 -32.40 -3.97
C GLU A 81 12.48 -31.13 -4.80
N GLU A 82 13.23 -30.18 -4.25
CA GLU A 82 13.57 -28.91 -4.88
C GLU A 82 15.08 -28.81 -5.08
N TYR A 83 15.50 -28.52 -6.31
CA TYR A 83 16.90 -28.46 -6.68
C TYR A 83 17.34 -27.05 -7.03
N THR A 84 18.49 -26.64 -6.52
CA THR A 84 19.13 -25.35 -6.82
C THR A 84 20.54 -25.59 -7.37
N ASN A 85 20.98 -24.76 -8.32
CA ASN A 85 22.34 -24.79 -8.89
C ASN A 85 22.79 -26.18 -9.42
N LEU A 86 21.91 -26.88 -10.14
CA LEU A 86 22.26 -28.18 -10.74
C LEU A 86 23.22 -28.02 -11.91
N THR A 87 24.21 -28.92 -12.01
CA THR A 87 24.96 -29.09 -13.26
C THR A 87 24.09 -29.81 -14.30
N ARG A 88 24.44 -29.72 -15.60
CA ARG A 88 23.70 -30.43 -16.66
C ARG A 88 23.69 -31.94 -16.45
N GLU A 89 24.75 -32.52 -15.89
CA GLU A 89 24.82 -33.96 -15.60
C GLU A 89 23.87 -34.36 -14.47
N ASP A 90 23.79 -33.53 -13.43
CA ASP A 90 22.86 -33.75 -12.32
C ASP A 90 21.42 -33.58 -12.79
N LEU A 91 21.12 -32.53 -13.55
CA LEU A 91 19.81 -32.30 -14.13
C LEU A 91 19.37 -33.49 -14.98
N PHE A 92 20.26 -34.01 -15.84
CA PHE A 92 19.96 -35.17 -16.68
C PHE A 92 19.60 -36.42 -15.85
N ARG A 93 20.28 -36.67 -14.73
CA ARG A 93 19.93 -37.78 -13.83
C ARG A 93 18.51 -37.65 -13.29
N HIS A 94 18.12 -36.48 -12.79
CA HIS A 94 16.77 -36.26 -12.29
C HIS A 94 15.70 -36.37 -13.38
N LEU A 95 15.99 -35.90 -14.60
CA LEU A 95 15.11 -36.09 -15.76
C LEU A 95 14.96 -37.58 -16.12
N MET A 96 16.03 -38.36 -16.02
CA MET A 96 16.02 -39.80 -16.26
C MET A 96 15.28 -40.60 -15.17
N GLU A 97 15.17 -40.09 -13.96
CA GLU A 97 14.37 -40.71 -12.89
C GLU A 97 12.88 -40.36 -12.97
N SER A 98 12.52 -39.27 -13.66
CA SER A 98 11.14 -38.76 -13.72
C SER A 98 10.32 -39.42 -14.83
N ASP A 99 9.05 -39.77 -14.57
CA ASP A 99 8.16 -40.37 -15.59
C ASP A 99 7.64 -39.30 -16.56
N VAL A 100 7.36 -38.11 -16.04
CA VAL A 100 6.89 -36.95 -16.80
C VAL A 100 7.86 -35.80 -16.59
N VAL A 101 8.17 -35.09 -17.67
CA VAL A 101 9.02 -33.89 -17.66
C VAL A 101 8.22 -32.75 -18.28
N VAL A 102 7.89 -31.74 -17.49
CA VAL A 102 7.21 -30.53 -17.94
C VAL A 102 8.23 -29.38 -17.94
N TYR A 103 8.51 -28.84 -19.11
CA TYR A 103 9.36 -27.67 -19.29
C TYR A 103 8.51 -26.47 -19.67
N ASN A 104 8.46 -25.50 -18.77
CA ASN A 104 7.88 -24.20 -18.98
C ASN A 104 8.92 -23.24 -19.57
N VAL A 105 8.62 -22.74 -20.78
CA VAL A 105 9.39 -21.69 -21.46
C VAL A 105 8.58 -20.40 -21.64
N TYR A 106 7.42 -20.29 -20.98
CA TYR A 106 6.53 -19.14 -21.07
C TYR A 106 7.18 -17.88 -20.49
N ASN A 107 7.42 -16.87 -21.34
CA ASN A 107 8.12 -15.61 -21.01
C ASN A 107 9.50 -15.81 -20.36
N GLU A 108 10.17 -16.90 -20.70
CA GLU A 108 11.49 -17.22 -20.17
C GLU A 108 12.64 -16.65 -21.00
N ARG A 109 13.80 -16.49 -20.35
CA ARG A 109 15.03 -16.04 -20.97
C ARG A 109 15.59 -17.10 -21.93
N THR A 110 16.46 -16.67 -22.85
CA THR A 110 17.05 -17.53 -23.90
C THR A 110 17.79 -18.75 -23.33
N ASP A 111 18.42 -18.64 -22.16
CA ASP A 111 19.10 -19.76 -21.48
C ASP A 111 18.15 -20.91 -21.13
N GLN A 112 16.92 -20.60 -20.72
CA GLN A 112 15.92 -21.63 -20.38
C GLN A 112 15.36 -22.31 -21.63
N ILE A 113 15.22 -21.57 -22.71
CA ILE A 113 14.83 -22.11 -24.02
C ILE A 113 15.92 -23.07 -24.53
N GLU A 114 17.19 -22.69 -24.38
CA GLU A 114 18.33 -23.55 -24.71
C GLU A 114 18.41 -24.79 -23.81
N GLU A 115 18.13 -24.65 -22.50
CA GLU A 115 18.08 -25.78 -21.57
C GLU A 115 16.98 -26.77 -21.97
N ALA A 116 15.76 -26.29 -22.27
CA ALA A 116 14.66 -27.14 -22.72
C ALA A 116 15.00 -27.88 -24.04
N SER A 117 15.64 -27.18 -24.99
CA SER A 117 16.14 -27.75 -26.24
C SER A 117 17.19 -28.85 -26.02
N TRP A 118 18.11 -28.61 -25.08
CA TRP A 118 19.10 -29.60 -24.68
C TRP A 118 18.45 -30.79 -23.98
N ALA A 119 17.54 -30.56 -23.02
CA ALA A 119 16.89 -31.59 -22.22
C ALA A 119 16.11 -32.57 -23.09
N VAL A 120 15.27 -32.08 -24.01
CA VAL A 120 14.52 -32.95 -24.94
C VAL A 120 15.45 -33.72 -25.87
N SER A 121 16.54 -33.11 -26.32
CA SER A 121 17.52 -33.75 -27.20
C SER A 121 18.35 -34.80 -26.47
N ALA A 122 18.72 -34.56 -25.21
CA ALA A 122 19.45 -35.50 -24.37
C ALA A 122 18.59 -36.72 -24.04
N LEU A 123 17.34 -36.49 -23.61
CA LEU A 123 16.37 -37.57 -23.39
C LEU A 123 16.13 -38.38 -24.66
N HIS A 124 16.00 -37.74 -25.83
CA HIS A 124 15.83 -38.45 -27.09
C HIS A 124 17.06 -39.28 -27.49
N LYS A 125 18.28 -38.88 -27.12
CA LYS A 125 19.50 -39.66 -27.44
C LYS A 125 19.56 -40.97 -26.65
N ASP A 126 19.08 -40.95 -25.41
CA ASP A 126 19.15 -42.09 -24.49
C ASP A 126 17.78 -42.80 -24.31
N ILE A 127 16.92 -42.78 -25.33
CA ILE A 127 15.59 -43.42 -25.31
C ILE A 127 15.68 -44.90 -24.93
N ASP A 128 16.71 -45.60 -25.43
CA ASP A 128 16.91 -47.03 -25.16
C ASP A 128 17.25 -47.32 -23.69
N ALA A 129 17.76 -46.32 -22.96
CA ALA A 129 18.12 -46.42 -21.54
C ALA A 129 16.93 -46.10 -20.61
N PHE A 130 15.74 -45.83 -21.14
CA PHE A 130 14.58 -45.46 -20.33
C PHE A 130 14.08 -46.64 -19.50
N PRO A 131 13.97 -46.51 -18.16
CA PRO A 131 13.41 -47.57 -17.33
C PRO A 131 11.91 -47.75 -17.55
N ARG A 132 11.21 -46.67 -17.94
CA ARG A 132 9.77 -46.62 -18.22
C ARG A 132 9.49 -45.62 -19.34
N PRO A 133 8.37 -45.74 -20.08
CA PRO A 133 7.98 -44.75 -21.09
C PRO A 133 7.86 -43.36 -20.48
N LYS A 134 8.52 -42.38 -21.09
CA LYS A 134 8.55 -41.00 -20.60
C LYS A 134 7.64 -40.09 -21.40
N THR A 135 7.09 -39.08 -20.74
CA THR A 135 6.32 -38.02 -21.39
C THR A 135 7.00 -36.67 -21.19
N PHE A 136 7.28 -35.96 -22.27
CA PHE A 136 7.85 -34.62 -22.25
C PHE A 136 6.79 -33.60 -22.69
N ILE A 137 6.52 -32.58 -21.89
CA ILE A 137 5.53 -31.54 -22.17
C ILE A 137 6.24 -30.20 -22.17
N LEU A 138 6.19 -29.48 -23.28
CA LEU A 138 6.69 -28.11 -23.40
C LEU A 138 5.52 -27.14 -23.26
N ILE A 139 5.53 -26.29 -22.24
CA ILE A 139 4.58 -25.17 -22.12
C ILE A 139 5.20 -23.97 -22.82
N SER A 140 4.58 -23.58 -23.94
CA SER A 140 4.96 -22.47 -24.80
C SER A 140 3.89 -21.36 -24.76
N SER A 141 4.09 -20.29 -25.53
CA SER A 141 3.17 -19.15 -25.65
C SER A 141 2.57 -19.04 -27.05
N VAL A 142 1.32 -18.56 -27.14
CA VAL A 142 0.66 -18.14 -28.39
C VAL A 142 1.41 -17.02 -29.13
N MET A 143 2.39 -16.35 -28.50
CA MET A 143 3.26 -15.39 -29.17
C MET A 143 4.06 -15.98 -30.34
N THR A 144 4.18 -17.32 -30.41
CA THR A 144 4.72 -18.00 -31.59
C THR A 144 3.81 -17.90 -32.84
N TRP A 145 2.62 -17.32 -32.69
CA TRP A 145 1.64 -17.04 -33.72
C TRP A 145 1.38 -15.55 -33.98
N ALA A 146 1.96 -14.63 -33.20
CA ALA A 146 1.58 -13.22 -33.17
C ALA A 146 1.57 -12.48 -34.53
N LEU A 147 2.40 -12.90 -35.50
CA LEU A 147 2.47 -12.28 -36.83
C LEU A 147 1.78 -13.10 -37.93
N THR A 148 0.98 -14.09 -37.54
CA THR A 148 0.24 -14.95 -38.46
C THR A 148 -0.93 -14.17 -39.04
N LYS A 149 -1.08 -14.22 -40.37
CA LYS A 149 -2.21 -13.58 -41.06
C LYS A 149 -3.25 -14.63 -41.40
N THR A 150 -4.54 -14.27 -41.32
CA THR A 150 -5.65 -15.12 -41.76
C THR A 150 -5.58 -15.37 -43.27
N LEU A 151 -6.19 -16.47 -43.72
CA LEU A 151 -6.11 -16.93 -45.11
C LEU A 151 -6.97 -16.10 -46.08
N VAL A 152 -7.97 -15.40 -45.54
CA VAL A 152 -8.89 -14.57 -46.31
C VAL A 152 -8.57 -13.13 -45.95
N ALA A 153 -8.06 -12.37 -46.93
CA ALA A 153 -7.61 -10.99 -46.73
C ALA A 153 -8.73 -10.02 -46.27
N ASP A 154 -10.00 -10.44 -46.40
CA ASP A 154 -11.20 -9.68 -46.02
C ASP A 154 -12.02 -10.31 -44.88
N ASP A 155 -11.62 -11.49 -44.35
CA ASP A 155 -12.36 -12.16 -43.27
C ASP A 155 -11.44 -12.34 -42.05
N ALA A 156 -11.38 -11.27 -41.24
CA ALA A 156 -10.65 -11.24 -39.98
C ALA A 156 -11.36 -12.01 -38.85
N GLU A 157 -12.48 -12.68 -39.16
CA GLU A 157 -13.33 -13.31 -38.16
C GLU A 157 -13.01 -14.78 -37.87
N VAL A 158 -12.32 -15.49 -38.78
CA VAL A 158 -12.05 -16.93 -38.61
C VAL A 158 -10.97 -17.15 -37.55
N PRO A 159 -11.24 -17.90 -36.47
CA PRO A 159 -10.26 -18.20 -35.43
C PRO A 159 -9.21 -19.20 -35.93
N PHE A 160 -7.98 -19.07 -35.44
CA PHE A 160 -6.92 -20.04 -35.66
C PHE A 160 -7.12 -21.28 -34.79
N THR A 161 -6.86 -22.45 -35.38
CA THR A 161 -6.93 -23.75 -34.69
C THR A 161 -5.58 -24.46 -34.75
N GLU A 162 -5.43 -25.59 -34.07
CA GLU A 162 -4.18 -26.36 -34.04
C GLU A 162 -3.75 -26.85 -35.44
N GLU A 163 -4.69 -26.97 -36.37
CA GLU A 163 -4.41 -27.38 -37.75
C GLU A 163 -3.54 -26.37 -38.50
N ASP A 164 -3.67 -25.08 -38.16
CA ASP A 164 -2.92 -23.99 -38.78
C ASP A 164 -1.47 -23.89 -38.28
N TYR A 165 -1.04 -24.78 -37.37
CA TYR A 165 0.29 -24.78 -36.73
C TYR A 165 1.44 -24.64 -37.72
N ARG A 166 1.32 -25.23 -38.91
CA ARG A 166 2.36 -25.22 -39.94
C ARG A 166 2.54 -23.85 -40.60
N ARG A 167 1.54 -22.96 -40.52
CA ARG A 167 1.50 -21.65 -41.19
C ARG A 167 1.85 -20.49 -40.26
N ARG A 168 2.02 -20.75 -38.97
CA ARG A 168 2.28 -19.72 -37.95
C ARG A 168 3.54 -18.90 -38.22
N LYS A 169 3.48 -17.64 -37.83
CA LYS A 169 4.62 -16.71 -37.82
C LYS A 169 4.81 -16.13 -36.42
N PRO A 170 5.97 -16.39 -35.77
CA PRO A 170 6.22 -15.92 -34.41
C PRO A 170 6.58 -14.43 -34.39
N HIS A 171 6.33 -13.80 -33.23
CA HIS A 171 6.88 -12.48 -32.94
C HIS A 171 8.42 -12.50 -32.94
N GLY A 172 9.05 -11.34 -33.15
CA GLY A 172 10.51 -11.20 -33.24
C GLY A 172 11.24 -11.77 -32.03
N ASN A 173 10.74 -11.48 -30.83
CA ASN A 173 11.31 -11.92 -29.55
C ASN A 173 11.04 -13.41 -29.23
N PHE A 174 10.17 -14.07 -30.00
CA PHE A 174 9.66 -15.42 -29.70
C PHE A 174 10.09 -16.47 -30.75
N LYS A 175 11.08 -16.13 -31.58
CA LYS A 175 11.60 -17.03 -32.63
C LYS A 175 12.25 -18.28 -32.06
N ASP A 176 13.00 -18.14 -30.96
CA ASP A 176 13.70 -19.25 -30.31
C ASP A 176 12.71 -20.23 -29.69
N GLN A 177 11.65 -19.73 -29.05
CA GLN A 177 10.55 -20.57 -28.55
C GLN A 177 9.92 -21.37 -29.69
N ALA A 178 9.58 -20.73 -30.81
CA ALA A 178 9.02 -21.41 -31.97
C ALA A 178 9.99 -22.45 -32.58
N ALA A 179 11.30 -22.27 -32.45
CA ALA A 179 12.29 -23.25 -32.88
C ALA A 179 12.31 -24.49 -31.97
N VAL A 180 12.23 -24.29 -30.65
CA VAL A 180 12.16 -25.39 -29.67
C VAL A 180 10.85 -26.17 -29.81
N GLU A 181 9.71 -25.50 -30.02
CA GLU A 181 8.44 -26.18 -30.31
C GLU A 181 8.55 -27.15 -31.50
N LYS A 182 9.19 -26.70 -32.59
CA LYS A 182 9.41 -27.54 -33.78
C LYS A 182 10.33 -28.71 -33.49
N LEU A 183 11.35 -28.52 -32.64
CA LEU A 183 12.24 -29.58 -32.21
C LEU A 183 11.48 -30.64 -31.42
N VAL A 184 10.70 -30.24 -30.41
CA VAL A 184 9.90 -31.16 -29.58
C VAL A 184 8.96 -31.99 -30.44
N VAL A 185 8.15 -31.35 -31.30
CA VAL A 185 7.23 -32.05 -32.22
C VAL A 185 7.97 -32.97 -33.21
N LYS A 186 9.19 -32.62 -33.61
CA LYS A 186 9.98 -33.49 -34.50
C LYS A 186 10.44 -34.76 -33.78
N LEU A 187 10.95 -34.62 -32.55
CA LEU A 187 11.49 -35.73 -31.77
C LEU A 187 10.38 -36.71 -31.31
N GLY A 188 9.18 -36.22 -31.01
CA GLY A 188 8.03 -37.08 -30.66
C GLY A 188 7.55 -38.01 -31.76
N LYS A 189 7.87 -37.73 -33.03
CA LYS A 189 7.46 -38.57 -34.17
C LYS A 189 8.35 -39.78 -34.39
N SER A 190 9.56 -39.79 -33.83
CA SER A 190 10.54 -40.85 -34.08
C SER A 190 10.23 -42.13 -33.29
N ASN A 191 9.88 -42.04 -32.00
CA ASN A 191 9.66 -43.20 -31.11
C ASN A 191 8.53 -42.95 -30.07
N GLN A 192 7.33 -42.66 -30.57
CA GLN A 192 6.16 -42.28 -29.76
C GLN A 192 5.78 -43.20 -28.57
N PRO A 193 5.88 -44.56 -28.64
CA PRO A 193 5.45 -45.41 -27.53
C PRO A 193 6.40 -45.38 -26.32
N GLN A 194 7.67 -45.05 -26.52
CA GLN A 194 8.68 -45.00 -25.44
C GLN A 194 8.97 -43.56 -25.00
N PHE A 195 8.86 -42.60 -25.92
CA PHE A 195 9.04 -41.18 -25.66
C PHE A 195 7.94 -40.35 -26.34
N SER A 196 6.94 -39.94 -25.55
CA SER A 196 5.85 -39.11 -26.05
C SER A 196 6.16 -37.65 -25.76
N THR A 197 6.14 -36.79 -26.78
CA THR A 197 6.41 -35.36 -26.60
C THR A 197 5.22 -34.52 -27.02
N TYR A 198 4.89 -33.51 -26.23
CA TYR A 198 3.77 -32.61 -26.43
C TYR A 198 4.20 -31.16 -26.29
N VAL A 199 3.55 -30.28 -27.03
CA VAL A 199 3.68 -28.83 -26.92
C VAL A 199 2.31 -28.26 -26.61
N VAL A 200 2.21 -27.49 -25.54
CA VAL A 200 1.00 -26.78 -25.12
C VAL A 200 1.28 -25.29 -25.27
N ALA A 201 0.71 -24.67 -26.30
CA ALA A 201 0.82 -23.23 -26.52
C ALA A 201 -0.27 -22.50 -25.75
N SER A 202 0.12 -21.89 -24.63
CA SER A 202 -0.76 -21.18 -23.72
C SER A 202 -1.08 -19.78 -24.23
N GLY A 203 -2.35 -19.39 -24.11
CA GLY A 203 -2.78 -17.99 -24.13
C GLY A 203 -2.15 -17.18 -22.99
N LEU A 204 -2.55 -15.92 -22.87
CA LEU A 204 -2.20 -15.07 -21.73
C LEU A 204 -2.76 -15.69 -20.44
N GLN A 205 -1.86 -16.02 -19.52
CA GLN A 205 -2.21 -16.74 -18.30
C GLN A 205 -2.73 -15.78 -17.23
N TYR A 206 -3.91 -16.07 -16.68
CA TYR A 206 -4.53 -15.37 -15.55
C TYR A 206 -4.94 -16.35 -14.45
N GLY A 207 -5.51 -15.87 -13.35
CA GLY A 207 -5.89 -16.60 -12.14
C GLY A 207 -4.96 -16.34 -10.95
N MET A 208 -5.41 -16.68 -9.74
CA MET A 208 -4.59 -16.64 -8.52
C MET A 208 -3.92 -15.29 -8.22
N GLY A 209 -2.70 -15.02 -8.66
CA GLY A 209 -1.85 -13.91 -8.19
C GLY A 209 -1.48 -12.90 -9.28
N GLU A 210 -2.41 -12.70 -10.20
CA GLU A 210 -2.27 -12.50 -11.65
C GLU A 210 -1.10 -11.68 -12.16
N LYS A 211 -0.48 -12.18 -13.23
CA LYS A 211 0.83 -11.82 -13.81
C LYS A 211 0.82 -10.55 -14.67
N ALA A 212 0.51 -10.67 -15.96
CA ALA A 212 0.48 -9.52 -16.88
C ALA A 212 -0.66 -8.54 -16.53
N PHE A 213 -1.74 -9.05 -15.92
CA PHE A 213 -2.85 -8.23 -15.44
C PHE A 213 -2.60 -7.61 -14.06
N HIS A 214 -1.48 -7.94 -13.39
CA HIS A 214 -1.16 -7.45 -12.05
C HIS A 214 -1.30 -5.94 -11.95
N PHE A 215 -0.72 -5.24 -12.93
CA PHE A 215 -0.71 -3.78 -13.01
C PHE A 215 -2.13 -3.23 -12.94
N PHE A 216 -3.04 -3.72 -13.79
CA PHE A 216 -4.43 -3.24 -13.82
C PHE A 216 -5.19 -3.57 -12.53
N PHE A 217 -4.98 -4.77 -11.96
CA PHE A 217 -5.57 -5.14 -10.68
C PHE A 217 -5.05 -4.26 -9.54
N LYS A 218 -3.74 -3.95 -9.50
CA LYS A 218 -3.11 -3.10 -8.49
C LYS A 218 -3.61 -1.66 -8.61
N THR A 219 -3.62 -1.10 -9.81
CA THR A 219 -4.11 0.26 -10.08
C THR A 219 -5.59 0.41 -9.72
N ALA A 220 -6.44 -0.55 -10.13
CA ALA A 220 -7.85 -0.57 -9.78
C ALA A 220 -8.08 -0.72 -8.26
N TRP A 221 -7.26 -1.54 -7.60
CA TRP A 221 -7.33 -1.76 -6.15
C TRP A 221 -6.96 -0.51 -5.34
N LEU A 222 -5.86 0.15 -5.69
CA LEU A 222 -5.38 1.35 -4.99
C LEU A 222 -6.34 2.53 -5.15
N GLY A 223 -6.96 2.66 -6.34
CA GLY A 223 -7.95 3.70 -6.60
C GLY A 223 -7.38 5.13 -6.53
N GLU A 224 -6.05 5.28 -6.65
CA GLU A 224 -5.36 6.57 -6.73
C GLU A 224 -5.72 7.30 -8.02
N GLU A 225 -5.90 6.54 -9.11
CA GLU A 225 -6.36 7.04 -10.39
C GLU A 225 -7.89 6.97 -10.49
N ARG A 226 -8.50 8.03 -11.01
CA ARG A 226 -9.97 8.10 -11.21
C ARG A 226 -10.46 7.16 -12.30
N GLU A 227 -9.59 6.81 -13.25
CA GLU A 227 -9.90 6.01 -14.43
C GLU A 227 -8.74 5.06 -14.69
N VAL A 228 -9.03 3.78 -14.94
CA VAL A 228 -7.98 2.77 -15.21
C VAL A 228 -7.49 2.92 -16.66
N PRO A 229 -6.18 3.00 -16.92
CA PRO A 229 -5.65 3.23 -18.26
C PRO A 229 -5.78 1.99 -19.16
N ILE A 230 -6.30 2.20 -20.36
CA ILE A 230 -6.29 1.25 -21.48
C ILE A 230 -5.28 1.75 -22.50
N PHE A 231 -4.25 0.96 -22.77
CA PHE A 231 -3.19 1.38 -23.67
C PHE A 231 -3.58 1.21 -25.15
N GLY A 232 -3.69 2.33 -25.85
CA GLY A 232 -4.16 2.42 -27.22
C GLY A 232 -5.69 2.40 -27.34
N VAL A 233 -6.19 1.76 -28.40
CA VAL A 233 -7.65 1.68 -28.69
C VAL A 233 -8.32 0.55 -27.91
N GLY A 234 -7.56 -0.45 -27.49
CA GLY A 234 -8.06 -1.61 -26.75
C GLY A 234 -8.92 -2.59 -27.54
N SER A 235 -8.99 -2.47 -28.88
CA SER A 235 -9.78 -3.34 -29.76
C SER A 235 -9.10 -4.68 -30.11
N ASN A 236 -7.92 -4.95 -29.57
CA ASN A 236 -7.21 -6.19 -29.82
C ASN A 236 -7.77 -7.32 -28.97
N ILE A 237 -7.93 -8.49 -29.59
CA ILE A 237 -8.43 -9.71 -28.94
C ILE A 237 -7.24 -10.48 -28.38
N VAL A 238 -7.29 -10.75 -27.07
CA VAL A 238 -6.21 -11.39 -26.33
C VAL A 238 -6.65 -12.79 -25.95
N PRO A 239 -6.11 -13.84 -26.60
CA PRO A 239 -6.38 -15.22 -26.17
C PRO A 239 -5.85 -15.41 -24.76
N ALA A 240 -6.70 -15.82 -23.84
CA ALA A 240 -6.37 -15.97 -22.43
C ALA A 240 -6.63 -17.40 -21.96
N ILE A 241 -6.06 -17.78 -20.82
CA ILE A 241 -6.40 -19.03 -20.14
C ILE A 241 -6.16 -18.91 -18.63
N HIS A 242 -7.08 -19.44 -17.85
CA HIS A 242 -6.91 -19.54 -16.41
C HIS A 242 -5.85 -20.59 -16.04
N ILE A 243 -5.02 -20.30 -15.04
CA ILE A 243 -3.85 -21.15 -14.73
C ILE A 243 -4.23 -22.55 -14.24
N ARG A 244 -5.37 -22.69 -13.53
CA ARG A 244 -5.89 -24.02 -13.15
C ARG A 244 -6.40 -24.80 -14.36
N ASP A 245 -7.01 -24.13 -15.33
CA ASP A 245 -7.49 -24.78 -16.55
C ASP A 245 -6.30 -25.28 -17.39
N LEU A 246 -5.23 -24.48 -17.46
CA LEU A 246 -3.95 -24.91 -18.06
C LEU A 246 -3.38 -26.14 -17.34
N ALA A 247 -3.41 -26.18 -16.01
CA ALA A 247 -2.96 -27.34 -15.24
C ALA A 247 -3.83 -28.58 -15.51
N GLY A 248 -5.15 -28.42 -15.62
CA GLY A 248 -6.09 -29.49 -16.01
C GLY A 248 -5.82 -30.03 -17.42
N ILE A 249 -5.44 -29.17 -18.37
CA ILE A 249 -5.00 -29.59 -19.71
C ILE A 249 -3.72 -30.42 -19.61
N VAL A 250 -2.72 -29.98 -18.83
CA VAL A 250 -1.46 -30.72 -18.63
C VAL A 250 -1.73 -32.09 -18.01
N GLN A 251 -2.60 -32.18 -17.01
CA GLN A 251 -3.03 -33.45 -16.41
C GLN A 251 -3.66 -34.39 -17.46
N ASN A 252 -4.60 -33.88 -18.27
CA ASN A 252 -5.24 -34.67 -19.32
C ASN A 252 -4.23 -35.18 -20.37
N VAL A 253 -3.22 -34.37 -20.73
CA VAL A 253 -2.13 -34.79 -21.62
C VAL A 253 -1.30 -35.92 -21.00
N ILE A 254 -0.99 -35.83 -19.70
CA ILE A 254 -0.23 -36.86 -18.96
C ILE A 254 -0.98 -38.20 -18.90
N ASP A 255 -2.30 -38.14 -18.71
CA ASP A 255 -3.13 -39.32 -18.47
C ASP A 255 -3.63 -39.99 -19.74
N ARG A 256 -4.05 -39.20 -20.74
CA ARG A 256 -4.65 -39.72 -22.00
C ARG A 256 -3.63 -40.00 -23.08
N LYS A 257 -2.46 -39.37 -23.05
CA LYS A 257 -1.42 -39.46 -24.10
C LYS A 257 -2.01 -39.35 -25.51
N PRO A 258 -2.62 -38.19 -25.84
CA PRO A 258 -3.32 -37.97 -27.11
C PRO A 258 -2.41 -38.16 -28.34
N THR A 259 -3.04 -38.35 -29.51
CA THR A 259 -2.36 -38.51 -30.79
C THR A 259 -1.75 -37.21 -31.35
N PRO A 260 -2.43 -36.04 -31.34
CA PRO A 260 -1.78 -34.78 -31.69
C PRO A 260 -0.70 -34.40 -30.68
N GLN A 261 0.37 -33.78 -31.19
CA GLN A 261 1.53 -33.39 -30.39
C GLN A 261 1.55 -31.88 -30.05
N TYR A 262 0.63 -31.11 -30.62
CA TYR A 262 0.55 -29.66 -30.44
C TYR A 262 -0.87 -29.28 -30.04
N PHE A 263 -0.99 -28.53 -28.95
CA PHE A 263 -2.26 -28.08 -28.38
C PHE A 263 -2.26 -26.57 -28.23
N LEU A 264 -3.39 -25.93 -28.53
CA LEU A 264 -3.66 -24.55 -28.14
C LEU A 264 -4.41 -24.60 -26.81
N ALA A 265 -3.90 -23.89 -25.80
CA ALA A 265 -4.54 -23.79 -24.49
C ALA A 265 -5.05 -22.36 -24.32
N VAL A 266 -6.28 -22.14 -24.78
CA VAL A 266 -7.03 -20.87 -24.71
C VAL A 266 -8.44 -21.17 -24.22
N ASP A 267 -9.05 -20.23 -23.52
CA ASP A 267 -10.48 -20.27 -23.16
C ASP A 267 -11.36 -20.00 -24.39
N GLU A 268 -12.68 -20.21 -24.27
CA GLU A 268 -13.63 -19.97 -25.36
C GLU A 268 -13.91 -18.46 -25.56
N SER A 269 -13.28 -17.60 -24.77
CA SER A 269 -13.55 -16.18 -24.79
C SER A 269 -12.80 -15.47 -25.92
N GLN A 270 -13.46 -14.51 -26.54
CA GLN A 270 -12.87 -13.64 -27.58
C GLN A 270 -12.94 -12.18 -27.13
N ASN A 271 -12.61 -11.96 -25.86
CA ASN A 271 -12.71 -10.65 -25.24
C ASN A 271 -11.62 -9.72 -25.76
N THR A 272 -11.98 -8.45 -25.95
CA THR A 272 -10.97 -7.42 -26.22
C THR A 272 -10.24 -7.05 -24.94
N ILE A 273 -9.02 -6.52 -25.04
CA ILE A 273 -8.31 -6.03 -23.86
C ILE A 273 -9.09 -4.90 -23.15
N ALA A 274 -9.85 -4.10 -23.89
CA ALA A 274 -10.73 -3.09 -23.31
C ALA A 274 -11.84 -3.70 -22.45
N ASP A 275 -12.47 -4.80 -22.92
CA ASP A 275 -13.51 -5.50 -22.16
C ASP A 275 -12.94 -6.09 -20.86
N ILE A 276 -11.74 -6.69 -20.94
CA ILE A 276 -11.04 -7.26 -19.79
C ILE A 276 -10.71 -6.17 -18.76
N ILE A 277 -10.08 -5.07 -19.19
CA ILE A 277 -9.71 -3.97 -18.29
C ILE A 277 -10.96 -3.30 -17.70
N SER A 278 -12.03 -3.16 -18.48
CA SER A 278 -13.30 -2.62 -17.99
C SER A 278 -13.93 -3.52 -16.93
N ALA A 279 -13.92 -4.84 -17.14
CA ALA A 279 -14.39 -5.80 -16.15
C ALA A 279 -13.60 -5.69 -14.83
N ILE A 280 -12.26 -5.59 -14.91
CA ILE A 280 -11.39 -5.37 -13.75
C ILE A 280 -11.73 -4.04 -13.05
N ALA A 281 -11.90 -2.96 -13.81
CA ALA A 281 -12.22 -1.64 -13.28
C ALA A 281 -13.58 -1.62 -12.57
N VAL A 282 -14.58 -2.33 -13.07
CA VAL A 282 -15.92 -2.45 -12.43
C VAL A 282 -15.88 -3.35 -11.20
N ALA A 283 -15.13 -4.45 -11.25
CA ALA A 283 -15.04 -5.40 -10.15
C ALA A 283 -14.27 -4.81 -8.94
N LEU A 284 -13.09 -4.25 -9.19
CA LEU A 284 -12.15 -3.80 -8.16
C LEU A 284 -12.10 -2.28 -7.94
N GLY A 285 -12.33 -1.49 -8.98
CA GLY A 285 -12.03 -0.06 -9.00
C GLY A 285 -13.26 0.84 -9.15
N PRO A 286 -13.07 2.05 -9.70
CA PRO A 286 -14.12 3.06 -9.86
C PRO A 286 -15.10 2.77 -11.02
N GLY A 287 -14.89 1.70 -11.79
CA GLY A 287 -15.71 1.34 -12.95
C GLY A 287 -15.49 2.20 -14.20
N LYS A 288 -14.54 3.13 -14.18
CA LYS A 288 -14.20 4.01 -15.31
C LYS A 288 -12.85 3.66 -15.89
N THR A 289 -12.74 3.77 -17.21
CA THR A 289 -11.51 3.47 -17.98
C THR A 289 -11.19 4.60 -18.95
N GLN A 290 -9.91 4.83 -19.19
CA GLN A 290 -9.44 5.88 -20.11
C GLN A 290 -8.46 5.31 -21.14
N ASN A 291 -8.64 5.65 -22.41
CA ASN A 291 -7.66 5.32 -23.44
C ASN A 291 -6.45 6.26 -23.35
N VAL A 292 -5.26 5.68 -23.18
CA VAL A 292 -3.98 6.38 -23.14
C VAL A 292 -3.12 5.99 -24.36
N PRO A 293 -2.15 6.82 -24.79
CA PRO A 293 -1.19 6.47 -25.83
C PRO A 293 -0.50 5.12 -25.58
N LYS A 294 -0.14 4.40 -26.65
CA LYS A 294 0.51 3.08 -26.53
C LYS A 294 1.92 3.17 -25.94
N GLU A 295 2.55 4.32 -26.14
CA GLU A 295 3.90 4.63 -25.69
C GLU A 295 3.99 4.70 -24.15
N ASP A 296 2.87 5.03 -23.50
CA ASP A 296 2.80 5.19 -22.04
C ASP A 296 2.98 3.84 -21.31
N VAL A 297 2.74 2.71 -21.99
CA VAL A 297 3.06 1.39 -21.43
C VAL A 297 4.53 1.28 -21.03
N PHE A 298 5.43 1.87 -21.83
CA PHE A 298 6.87 1.78 -21.57
C PHE A 298 7.32 2.66 -20.39
N LEU A 299 6.47 3.57 -19.91
CA LEU A 299 6.69 4.32 -18.68
C LEU A 299 6.33 3.50 -17.43
N THR A 300 5.58 2.41 -17.61
CA THR A 300 5.13 1.54 -16.53
C THR A 300 6.23 0.54 -16.19
N GLU A 301 7.02 0.82 -15.15
CA GLU A 301 8.14 -0.04 -14.73
C GLU A 301 7.71 -1.45 -14.25
N GLU A 302 6.43 -1.64 -13.92
CA GLU A 302 5.89 -2.92 -13.43
C GLU A 302 5.69 -3.97 -14.54
N LEU A 303 5.67 -3.56 -15.81
CA LEU A 303 5.41 -4.46 -16.95
C LEU A 303 6.72 -4.83 -17.66
N THR A 304 6.95 -6.12 -17.83
CA THR A 304 8.09 -6.60 -18.63
C THR A 304 7.80 -6.50 -20.13
N GLN A 305 8.84 -6.37 -20.97
CA GLN A 305 8.68 -6.33 -22.42
C GLN A 305 7.86 -7.52 -22.98
N ALA A 306 8.04 -8.71 -22.40
CA ALA A 306 7.28 -9.88 -22.81
C ALA A 306 5.79 -9.75 -22.47
N GLU A 307 5.43 -9.21 -21.31
CA GLU A 307 4.03 -8.96 -20.92
C GLU A 307 3.40 -7.88 -21.80
N ILE A 308 4.14 -6.82 -22.11
CA ILE A 308 3.72 -5.79 -23.06
C ILE A 308 3.40 -6.40 -24.43
N ASP A 309 4.30 -7.25 -24.94
CA ASP A 309 4.10 -7.94 -26.22
C ASP A 309 2.83 -8.82 -26.20
N HIS A 310 2.49 -9.44 -25.04
CA HIS A 310 1.24 -10.21 -24.89
C HIS A 310 0.00 -9.34 -24.80
N LEU A 311 0.06 -8.19 -24.11
CA LEU A 311 -1.09 -7.27 -23.98
C LEU A 311 -1.50 -6.67 -25.33
N PHE A 312 -0.56 -6.51 -26.25
CA PHE A 312 -0.81 -6.00 -27.61
C PHE A 312 -1.08 -7.08 -28.66
N ILE A 313 -1.17 -8.35 -28.26
CA ILE A 313 -1.52 -9.41 -29.18
C ILE A 313 -2.94 -9.20 -29.72
N ASN A 314 -3.14 -9.51 -31.00
CA ASN A 314 -4.46 -9.49 -31.63
C ASN A 314 -4.64 -10.79 -32.43
N LEU A 315 -5.12 -11.83 -31.75
CA LEU A 315 -5.36 -13.14 -32.35
C LEU A 315 -6.72 -13.66 -31.89
N ARG A 316 -7.47 -14.24 -32.82
CA ARG A 316 -8.63 -15.07 -32.51
C ARG A 316 -8.19 -16.53 -32.57
N MET A 317 -8.36 -17.29 -31.50
CA MET A 317 -7.93 -18.68 -31.40
C MET A 317 -9.02 -19.52 -30.75
N GLU A 318 -9.15 -20.77 -31.19
CA GLU A 318 -10.12 -21.72 -30.66
C GLU A 318 -9.46 -23.09 -30.46
N ALA A 319 -9.64 -23.66 -29.28
CA ALA A 319 -9.05 -24.94 -28.88
C ALA A 319 -10.04 -26.11 -29.04
N ILE A 320 -10.50 -26.34 -30.27
CA ILE A 320 -11.54 -27.33 -30.61
C ILE A 320 -11.16 -28.74 -30.12
N PHE A 321 -9.87 -29.09 -30.20
CA PHE A 321 -9.44 -30.42 -29.77
C PHE A 321 -9.66 -30.64 -28.27
N LEU A 322 -9.43 -29.62 -27.44
CA LEU A 322 -9.53 -29.73 -25.99
C LEU A 322 -10.98 -29.88 -25.53
N THR A 323 -11.89 -29.07 -26.11
CA THR A 323 -13.31 -29.08 -25.77
C THR A 323 -13.97 -30.43 -26.07
N ASP A 324 -13.57 -31.05 -27.17
CA ASP A 324 -14.22 -32.28 -27.65
C ASP A 324 -13.63 -33.55 -27.01
N ASN A 325 -12.34 -33.54 -26.68
CA ASN A 325 -11.61 -34.76 -26.30
C ASN A 325 -11.16 -34.82 -24.85
N PHE A 326 -11.12 -33.72 -24.10
CA PHE A 326 -10.67 -33.71 -22.71
C PHE A 326 -11.83 -33.51 -21.74
N THR A 327 -11.72 -34.11 -20.56
CA THR A 327 -12.65 -33.90 -19.46
C THR A 327 -11.94 -32.98 -18.48
N ILE A 328 -12.26 -31.68 -18.56
CA ILE A 328 -11.66 -30.63 -17.74
C ILE A 328 -12.78 -30.02 -16.90
N ASN A 329 -12.55 -29.93 -15.59
CA ASN A 329 -13.39 -29.13 -14.69
C ASN A 329 -12.97 -27.66 -14.87
N TRP A 330 -13.56 -27.01 -15.88
CA TRP A 330 -13.21 -25.65 -16.23
C TRP A 330 -13.59 -24.68 -15.12
N VAL A 331 -12.61 -23.92 -14.64
CA VAL A 331 -12.82 -22.78 -13.73
C VAL A 331 -13.34 -21.59 -14.51
N SER A 332 -12.72 -21.27 -15.66
CA SER A 332 -13.05 -20.05 -16.42
C SER A 332 -13.25 -20.34 -17.91
N LYS A 333 -14.13 -21.30 -18.23
CA LYS A 333 -14.41 -21.71 -19.62
C LYS A 333 -14.76 -20.54 -20.55
N LYS A 334 -15.59 -19.62 -20.05
CA LYS A 334 -16.08 -18.43 -20.77
C LYS A 334 -15.18 -17.21 -20.63
N GLY A 335 -13.99 -17.38 -20.06
CA GLY A 335 -12.98 -16.35 -19.90
C GLY A 335 -13.08 -15.51 -18.63
N ILE A 336 -12.17 -14.55 -18.55
CA ILE A 336 -11.98 -13.67 -17.39
C ILE A 336 -13.15 -12.69 -17.16
N VAL A 337 -13.79 -12.20 -18.22
CA VAL A 337 -14.85 -11.18 -18.10
C VAL A 337 -16.09 -11.74 -17.40
N GLU A 338 -16.53 -12.94 -17.76
CA GLU A 338 -17.69 -13.57 -17.13
C GLU A 338 -17.40 -14.07 -15.71
N ASN A 339 -16.14 -14.48 -15.42
CA ASN A 339 -15.74 -15.06 -14.14
C ASN A 339 -14.93 -14.09 -13.27
N ILE A 340 -15.04 -12.78 -13.53
CA ILE A 340 -14.18 -11.77 -12.90
C ILE A 340 -14.29 -11.76 -11.37
N ASP A 341 -15.47 -12.02 -10.82
CA ASP A 341 -15.68 -12.01 -9.37
C ASP A 341 -14.88 -13.12 -8.67
N HIS A 342 -14.93 -14.34 -9.22
CA HIS A 342 -14.15 -15.47 -8.72
C HIS A 342 -12.65 -15.20 -8.83
N VAL A 343 -12.21 -14.67 -9.98
CA VAL A 343 -10.81 -14.30 -10.21
C VAL A 343 -10.32 -13.23 -9.23
N VAL A 344 -11.16 -12.25 -8.92
CA VAL A 344 -10.87 -11.20 -7.93
C VAL A 344 -10.76 -11.77 -6.51
N GLU A 345 -11.58 -12.75 -6.16
CA GLU A 345 -11.48 -13.44 -4.86
C GLU A 345 -10.19 -14.24 -4.76
N GLU A 346 -9.81 -14.99 -5.79
CA GLU A 346 -8.52 -15.69 -5.87
C GLU A 346 -7.35 -14.71 -5.73
N TYR A 347 -7.44 -13.54 -6.41
CA TYR A 347 -6.46 -12.46 -6.30
C TYR A 347 -6.30 -11.94 -4.87
N LYS A 348 -7.42 -11.69 -4.19
CA LYS A 348 -7.45 -11.25 -2.80
C LYS A 348 -6.78 -12.28 -1.89
N LEU A 349 -7.17 -13.54 -2.01
CA LEU A 349 -6.65 -14.62 -1.16
C LEU A 349 -5.15 -14.87 -1.38
N THR A 350 -4.73 -14.95 -2.64
CA THR A 350 -3.34 -15.27 -3.02
C THR A 350 -2.37 -14.20 -2.54
N ARG A 351 -2.75 -12.92 -2.60
CA ARG A 351 -1.92 -11.79 -2.19
C ARG A 351 -2.11 -11.40 -0.72
N GLY A 352 -3.03 -12.05 0.00
CA GLY A 352 -3.38 -11.71 1.38
C GLY A 352 -4.08 -10.34 1.52
N LEU A 353 -4.73 -9.87 0.46
CA LEU A 353 -5.46 -8.60 0.42
C LEU A 353 -6.82 -8.74 1.10
N LEU A 354 -6.82 -8.60 2.41
CA LEU A 354 -8.03 -8.69 3.22
C LEU A 354 -8.38 -7.31 3.78
N PRO A 355 -9.64 -6.84 3.59
CA PRO A 355 -10.05 -5.53 4.07
C PRO A 355 -10.00 -5.49 5.60
N VAL A 356 -9.25 -4.52 6.13
CA VAL A 356 -9.16 -4.29 7.57
C VAL A 356 -10.19 -3.23 7.98
N ARG A 357 -11.11 -3.58 8.86
CA ARG A 357 -12.21 -2.71 9.29
C ARG A 357 -12.05 -2.39 10.76
N ILE A 358 -11.79 -1.11 11.06
CA ILE A 358 -11.48 -0.63 12.41
C ILE A 358 -12.52 0.41 12.81
N CYS A 359 -13.02 0.31 14.05
CA CYS A 359 -13.86 1.34 14.66
C CYS A 359 -13.12 1.97 15.86
N LEU A 360 -12.97 3.29 15.85
CA LEU A 360 -12.33 4.04 16.93
C LEU A 360 -13.37 4.78 17.76
N LEU A 361 -13.49 4.39 19.02
CA LEU A 361 -14.40 4.95 20.01
C LEU A 361 -13.62 5.63 21.14
N GLY A 362 -14.28 6.54 21.86
CA GLY A 362 -13.68 7.23 23.01
C GLY A 362 -14.19 8.66 23.20
N PRO A 363 -13.79 9.34 24.29
CA PRO A 363 -14.28 10.66 24.66
C PRO A 363 -13.82 11.76 23.68
N PRO A 364 -14.51 12.91 23.61
CA PRO A 364 -14.09 14.02 22.76
C PRO A 364 -12.70 14.54 23.15
N ALA A 365 -11.94 15.04 22.16
CA ALA A 365 -10.58 15.59 22.32
C ALA A 365 -9.46 14.61 22.72
N VAL A 366 -9.73 13.31 22.80
CA VAL A 366 -8.71 12.27 23.11
C VAL A 366 -7.68 12.04 21.98
N GLY A 367 -7.91 12.60 20.78
CA GLY A 367 -7.00 12.41 19.63
C GLY A 367 -7.39 11.29 18.67
N LYS A 368 -8.64 10.77 18.72
CA LYS A 368 -9.17 9.75 17.79
C LYS A 368 -8.85 10.05 16.32
N SER A 369 -9.16 11.26 15.85
CA SER A 369 -8.93 11.63 14.44
C SER A 369 -7.45 11.57 14.06
N THR A 370 -6.55 11.97 14.96
CA THR A 370 -5.10 11.89 14.73
C THR A 370 -4.60 10.44 14.71
N VAL A 371 -5.12 9.58 15.59
CA VAL A 371 -4.82 8.13 15.58
C VAL A 371 -5.39 7.48 14.33
N ALA A 372 -6.63 7.82 13.95
CA ALA A 372 -7.28 7.34 12.74
C ALA A 372 -6.46 7.68 11.49
N GLU A 373 -5.99 8.93 11.36
CA GLU A 373 -5.13 9.37 10.25
C GLU A 373 -3.84 8.56 10.19
N LYS A 374 -3.22 8.26 11.33
CA LYS A 374 -2.01 7.43 11.41
C LYS A 374 -2.26 5.98 11.01
N ILE A 375 -3.35 5.39 11.47
CA ILE A 375 -3.77 4.03 11.10
C ILE A 375 -4.06 3.98 9.59
N CYS A 376 -4.82 4.94 9.07
CA CYS A 376 -5.14 5.04 7.65
C CYS A 376 -3.88 5.14 6.78
N LYS A 377 -2.88 5.94 7.19
CA LYS A 377 -1.59 6.02 6.49
C LYS A 377 -0.80 4.72 6.55
N HIS A 378 -0.68 4.12 7.73
CA HIS A 378 0.14 2.92 7.92
C HIS A 378 -0.44 1.69 7.19
N TYR A 379 -1.77 1.51 7.25
CA TYR A 379 -2.46 0.36 6.66
C TYR A 379 -3.06 0.65 5.27
N LYS A 380 -2.92 1.88 4.74
CA LYS A 380 -3.59 2.37 3.52
C LYS A 380 -5.09 2.05 3.53
N LEU A 381 -5.78 2.54 4.56
CA LEU A 381 -7.23 2.36 4.74
C LEU A 381 -7.99 3.67 4.49
N GLN A 382 -9.27 3.55 4.16
CA GLN A 382 -10.13 4.72 3.98
C GLN A 382 -10.50 5.35 5.31
N HIS A 383 -10.26 6.66 5.45
CA HIS A 383 -10.65 7.41 6.66
C HIS A 383 -12.10 7.87 6.53
N VAL A 384 -13.00 7.29 7.32
CA VAL A 384 -14.42 7.66 7.30
C VAL A 384 -14.70 8.62 8.45
N LYS A 385 -14.59 9.92 8.17
CA LYS A 385 -15.06 10.99 9.07
C LYS A 385 -16.47 11.42 8.65
N LEU A 386 -17.36 11.58 9.62
CA LEU A 386 -18.76 11.96 9.37
C LEU A 386 -18.92 13.26 8.58
N LYS A 387 -18.19 14.31 8.97
CA LYS A 387 -18.30 15.64 8.32
C LYS A 387 -17.78 15.62 6.88
N GLU A 388 -16.64 14.97 6.66
CA GLU A 388 -16.01 14.88 5.34
C GLU A 388 -16.87 14.00 4.43
N THR A 389 -17.39 12.88 4.94
CA THR A 389 -18.28 11.99 4.16
C THR A 389 -19.55 12.71 3.72
N ILE A 390 -20.19 13.49 4.61
CA ILE A 390 -21.36 14.29 4.25
C ILE A 390 -20.99 15.34 3.18
N ALA A 391 -19.90 16.07 3.36
CA ALA A 391 -19.45 17.07 2.38
C ALA A 391 -19.11 16.45 1.01
N GLU A 392 -18.45 15.29 0.99
CA GLU A 392 -18.15 14.54 -0.23
C GLU A 392 -19.41 14.06 -0.94
N THR A 393 -20.38 13.48 -0.20
CA THR A 393 -21.64 13.05 -0.80
C THR A 393 -22.41 14.22 -1.40
N LEU A 394 -22.46 15.37 -0.72
CA LEU A 394 -23.06 16.58 -1.25
C LEU A 394 -22.33 17.06 -2.51
N ALA A 395 -21.00 17.11 -2.50
CA ALA A 395 -20.22 17.53 -3.67
C ALA A 395 -20.40 16.58 -4.86
N ASN A 396 -20.46 15.27 -4.60
CA ASN A 396 -20.70 14.26 -5.64
C ASN A 396 -22.09 14.43 -6.25
N LEU A 397 -23.13 14.60 -5.43
CA LEU A 397 -24.49 14.90 -5.89
C LEU A 397 -24.52 16.21 -6.70
N GLU A 398 -23.87 17.28 -6.23
CA GLU A 398 -23.77 18.55 -6.99
C GLU A 398 -23.08 18.37 -8.34
N SER A 399 -22.05 17.53 -8.42
CA SER A 399 -21.34 17.26 -9.67
C SER A 399 -22.18 16.48 -10.68
N ARG A 400 -22.96 15.49 -10.22
CA ARG A 400 -23.89 14.72 -11.06
C ARG A 400 -24.97 15.62 -11.66
N VAL A 401 -25.53 16.50 -10.84
CA VAL A 401 -26.52 17.50 -11.25
C VAL A 401 -25.96 18.52 -12.26
N ARG A 402 -24.66 18.80 -12.26
CA ARG A 402 -24.02 19.73 -13.22
C ARG A 402 -23.61 19.11 -14.54
N VAL A 403 -23.41 17.79 -14.60
CA VAL A 403 -22.88 17.09 -15.78
C VAL A 403 -23.99 16.57 -16.69
N GLU A 404 -25.17 16.28 -16.16
CA GLU A 404 -26.32 15.75 -16.92
C GLU A 404 -27.36 16.84 -17.19
N ASP A 405 -27.04 17.71 -18.15
CA ASP A 405 -27.98 18.69 -18.70
C ASP A 405 -28.92 17.97 -19.70
N GLY A 406 -29.91 17.25 -19.16
CA GLY A 406 -31.05 16.70 -19.92
C GLY A 406 -31.26 15.20 -19.80
N ASN A 407 -32.17 14.83 -18.90
CA ASN A 407 -32.86 13.53 -18.77
C ASN A 407 -32.02 12.39 -18.16
N GLU A 408 -32.11 12.20 -16.83
CA GLU A 408 -32.44 10.90 -16.16
C GLU A 408 -32.27 10.89 -14.62
N ASP A 409 -31.77 11.94 -13.95
CA ASP A 409 -31.47 11.89 -12.49
C ASP A 409 -32.36 12.83 -11.62
N ASP A 410 -33.70 12.81 -11.78
CA ASP A 410 -34.65 13.55 -10.91
C ASP A 410 -34.48 13.18 -9.42
N GLU A 411 -34.13 11.92 -9.12
CA GLU A 411 -33.91 11.42 -7.76
C GLU A 411 -32.65 12.01 -7.09
N SER A 412 -31.55 12.17 -7.84
CA SER A 412 -30.30 12.75 -7.32
C SER A 412 -30.48 14.24 -6.96
N GLN A 413 -31.29 14.96 -7.74
CA GLN A 413 -31.67 16.35 -7.46
C GLN A 413 -32.58 16.44 -6.23
N GLU A 414 -33.63 15.62 -6.16
CA GLU A 414 -34.58 15.61 -5.05
C GLU A 414 -33.92 15.22 -3.71
N LEU A 415 -33.00 14.25 -3.73
CA LEU A 415 -32.20 13.85 -2.57
C LEU A 415 -31.28 14.98 -2.10
N LEU A 416 -30.63 15.68 -3.03
CA LEU A 416 -29.77 16.81 -2.70
C LEU A 416 -30.54 17.98 -2.09
N GLU A 417 -31.70 18.32 -2.65
CA GLU A 417 -32.59 19.34 -2.10
C GLU A 417 -33.11 18.95 -0.71
N THR A 418 -33.47 17.68 -0.52
CA THR A 418 -33.93 17.15 0.77
C THR A 418 -32.85 17.20 1.84
N LEU A 419 -31.61 16.82 1.50
CA LEU A 419 -30.46 16.90 2.41
C LEU A 419 -30.11 18.35 2.76
N LYS A 420 -30.12 19.26 1.77
CA LYS A 420 -29.87 20.69 2.02
C LYS A 420 -30.95 21.31 2.90
N ARG A 421 -32.23 21.01 2.64
CA ARG A 421 -33.35 21.45 3.46
C ARG A 421 -33.24 20.93 4.91
N SER A 422 -32.93 19.65 5.11
CA SER A 422 -32.72 19.08 6.46
C SER A 422 -31.55 19.75 7.20
N MET A 423 -30.49 20.19 6.50
CA MET A 423 -29.41 20.98 7.11
C MET A 423 -29.83 22.41 7.45
N GLU A 424 -30.68 23.04 6.64
CA GLU A 424 -31.18 24.41 6.85
C GLU A 424 -32.23 24.48 7.97
N GLU A 425 -33.05 23.45 8.12
CA GLU A 425 -34.10 23.36 9.14
C GLU A 425 -33.54 23.11 10.55
N ASN A 426 -32.37 22.47 10.65
CA ASN A 426 -31.72 22.19 11.94
C ASN A 426 -30.82 23.36 12.38
N GLU A 427 -31.12 24.01 13.51
CA GLU A 427 -30.38 25.17 14.09
C GLU A 427 -28.86 24.94 14.29
N ASN A 428 -28.40 23.68 14.22
CA ASN A 428 -27.00 23.28 14.38
C ASN A 428 -26.29 22.92 13.06
N GLY A 429 -26.95 23.04 11.90
CA GLY A 429 -26.41 22.64 10.60
C GLY A 429 -26.10 21.15 10.51
N ARG A 430 -26.93 20.30 11.15
CA ARG A 430 -26.75 18.84 11.18
C ARG A 430 -27.88 18.18 10.41
N LEU A 431 -27.55 17.10 9.70
CA LEU A 431 -28.54 16.22 9.08
C LEU A 431 -29.24 15.37 10.14
N ASP A 432 -30.49 14.98 9.84
CA ASP A 432 -31.23 14.03 10.68
C ASP A 432 -30.53 12.66 10.70
N GLU A 433 -30.71 11.93 11.81
CA GLU A 433 -30.00 10.67 12.08
C GLU A 433 -30.22 9.61 10.98
N GLN A 434 -31.42 9.55 10.40
CA GLN A 434 -31.76 8.63 9.31
C GLN A 434 -30.91 8.86 8.04
N TYR A 435 -30.73 10.12 7.64
CA TYR A 435 -29.91 10.46 6.47
C TYR A 435 -28.43 10.23 6.74
N VAL A 436 -27.98 10.50 7.96
CA VAL A 436 -26.60 10.25 8.37
C VAL A 436 -26.27 8.76 8.28
N HIS A 437 -27.16 7.88 8.72
CA HIS A 437 -26.95 6.43 8.64
C HIS A 437 -26.88 5.96 7.19
N LYS A 438 -27.82 6.42 6.35
CA LYS A 438 -27.83 6.08 4.92
C LYS A 438 -26.54 6.52 4.23
N ILE A 439 -26.11 7.77 4.42
CA ILE A 439 -24.87 8.31 3.84
C ILE A 439 -23.63 7.51 4.26
N VAL A 440 -23.52 7.18 5.56
CA VAL A 440 -22.37 6.41 6.06
C VAL A 440 -22.43 4.97 5.54
N LYS A 441 -23.61 4.33 5.54
CA LYS A 441 -23.81 2.98 5.02
C LYS A 441 -23.45 2.91 3.53
N ASP A 442 -23.87 3.89 2.73
CA ASP A 442 -23.54 3.99 1.31
C ASP A 442 -22.02 4.19 1.11
N LYS A 443 -21.38 5.03 1.93
CA LYS A 443 -19.91 5.19 1.92
C LYS A 443 -19.21 3.88 2.24
N LEU A 444 -19.67 3.12 3.24
CA LEU A 444 -19.08 1.83 3.60
C LEU A 444 -19.31 0.75 2.52
N LYS A 445 -20.41 0.84 1.75
CA LYS A 445 -20.68 -0.02 0.58
C LYS A 445 -19.79 0.32 -0.64
N THR A 446 -19.08 1.44 -0.65
CA THR A 446 -18.17 1.79 -1.76
C THR A 446 -17.03 0.78 -1.94
N LYS A 447 -16.56 0.62 -3.18
CA LYS A 447 -15.49 -0.34 -3.54
C LYS A 447 -14.20 -0.09 -2.77
N ALA A 448 -13.82 1.17 -2.54
CA ALA A 448 -12.63 1.51 -1.76
C ALA A 448 -12.72 0.98 -0.31
N CYS A 449 -13.86 1.19 0.36
CA CYS A 449 -14.08 0.71 1.73
C CYS A 449 -14.24 -0.82 1.79
N ARG A 450 -14.84 -1.43 0.76
CA ARG A 450 -15.03 -2.89 0.68
C ARG A 450 -13.72 -3.64 0.41
N ASN A 451 -12.86 -3.10 -0.44
CA ASN A 451 -11.62 -3.76 -0.87
C ASN A 451 -10.47 -3.45 0.10
N GLN A 452 -10.19 -2.18 0.39
CA GLN A 452 -9.06 -1.80 1.25
C GLN A 452 -9.41 -1.93 2.73
N GLY A 453 -10.68 -1.69 3.09
CA GLY A 453 -11.12 -1.53 4.47
C GLY A 453 -11.26 -0.06 4.87
N PHE A 454 -11.66 0.18 6.11
CA PHE A 454 -11.99 1.52 6.59
C PHE A 454 -11.67 1.69 8.08
N VAL A 455 -11.45 2.95 8.47
CA VAL A 455 -11.39 3.38 9.87
C VAL A 455 -12.54 4.34 10.14
N LEU A 456 -13.48 3.92 10.99
CA LEU A 456 -14.57 4.77 11.47
C LEU A 456 -14.09 5.65 12.62
N ASP A 457 -14.14 6.98 12.43
CA ASP A 457 -13.71 7.95 13.44
C ASP A 457 -14.88 8.45 14.30
N GLY A 458 -14.99 7.90 15.51
CA GLY A 458 -15.91 8.41 16.53
C GLY A 458 -17.40 8.26 16.20
N PHE A 459 -17.73 7.30 15.34
CA PHE A 459 -19.07 6.89 14.95
C PHE A 459 -19.12 5.36 14.83
N PRO A 460 -20.19 4.66 15.25
CA PRO A 460 -21.44 5.14 15.88
C PRO A 460 -21.28 5.62 17.34
N LYS A 461 -22.26 6.38 17.86
CA LYS A 461 -22.23 6.94 19.24
C LYS A 461 -23.27 6.37 20.19
N THR A 462 -24.31 5.73 19.69
CA THR A 462 -25.35 5.09 20.49
C THR A 462 -25.63 3.68 19.98
N TYR A 463 -26.22 2.84 20.85
CA TYR A 463 -26.57 1.46 20.51
C TYR A 463 -27.43 1.38 19.24
N ASN A 464 -28.50 2.20 19.15
CA ASN A 464 -29.38 2.21 17.98
C ASN A 464 -28.66 2.58 16.68
N GLN A 465 -27.70 3.51 16.72
CA GLN A 465 -26.91 3.87 15.54
C GLN A 465 -26.01 2.72 15.09
N ALA A 466 -25.42 1.99 16.03
CA ALA A 466 -24.62 0.81 15.72
C ALA A 466 -25.50 -0.32 15.15
N LYS A 467 -26.69 -0.51 15.74
CA LYS A 467 -27.67 -1.48 15.26
C LYS A 467 -28.13 -1.19 13.84
N GLU A 468 -28.55 0.04 13.51
CA GLU A 468 -29.01 0.37 12.15
C GLU A 468 -27.89 0.35 11.10
N LEU A 469 -26.65 0.70 11.50
CA LEU A 469 -25.51 0.69 10.58
C LEU A 469 -25.03 -0.72 10.25
N PHE A 470 -25.05 -1.63 11.23
CA PHE A 470 -24.49 -2.97 11.14
C PHE A 470 -25.51 -4.09 11.14
N SER A 471 -26.81 -3.81 11.29
CA SER A 471 -27.86 -4.80 11.10
C SER A 471 -27.80 -5.33 9.68
N ALA A 472 -27.80 -6.66 9.56
CA ALA A 472 -28.11 -7.32 8.31
C ALA A 472 -29.57 -7.00 7.98
N GLU A 473 -29.81 -5.91 7.26
CA GLU A 473 -31.03 -5.83 6.47
C GLU A 473 -30.88 -6.94 5.43
N GLU A 474 -31.83 -7.88 5.45
CA GLU A 474 -32.15 -8.73 4.30
C GLU A 474 -32.53 -7.78 3.17
N ASP A 475 -31.52 -7.20 2.50
CA ASP A 475 -31.72 -6.39 1.30
C ASP A 475 -32.49 -7.30 0.32
N GLU A 476 -33.75 -6.93 0.06
CA GLU A 476 -34.69 -7.70 -0.74
C GLU A 476 -34.03 -8.18 -2.04
N ALA A 477 -34.23 -9.46 -2.32
CA ALA A 477 -33.72 -10.17 -3.48
C ALA A 477 -34.02 -9.44 -4.80
N THR A 478 -33.04 -8.70 -5.33
CA THR A 478 -32.96 -8.39 -6.77
C THR A 478 -31.60 -8.67 -7.41
N ASP A 479 -30.52 -8.88 -6.64
CA ASP A 479 -29.22 -9.26 -7.21
C ASP A 479 -28.57 -10.42 -6.45
N GLU A 480 -28.78 -11.64 -6.97
CA GLU A 480 -28.10 -12.89 -6.54
C GLU A 480 -26.56 -12.85 -6.73
N ARG A 481 -25.97 -11.70 -7.06
CA ARG A 481 -24.53 -11.50 -7.33
C ARG A 481 -23.78 -10.77 -6.21
N SER A 482 -24.46 -10.25 -5.19
CA SER A 482 -23.81 -9.53 -4.10
C SER A 482 -23.66 -10.43 -2.86
N SER A 483 -22.57 -11.18 -2.82
CA SER A 483 -22.14 -11.93 -1.64
C SER A 483 -22.26 -11.09 -0.37
N ASN A 484 -23.04 -11.57 0.59
CA ASN A 484 -23.32 -10.99 1.92
C ASN A 484 -22.14 -10.20 2.49
N VAL A 485 -22.11 -8.89 2.26
CA VAL A 485 -20.99 -8.04 2.68
C VAL A 485 -21.12 -7.83 4.19
N LYS A 486 -20.31 -8.55 4.97
CA LYS A 486 -20.13 -8.22 6.38
C LYS A 486 -19.57 -6.79 6.43
N LEU A 487 -20.37 -5.81 6.83
CA LEU A 487 -19.92 -4.43 7.08
C LEU A 487 -19.37 -4.25 8.50
N ILE A 488 -19.46 -5.31 9.31
CA ILE A 488 -19.11 -5.32 10.72
C ILE A 488 -17.60 -5.15 10.90
N PRO A 489 -17.13 -4.18 11.72
CA PRO A 489 -15.71 -4.02 12.04
C PRO A 489 -15.09 -5.28 12.64
N GLU A 490 -13.84 -5.59 12.29
CA GLU A 490 -13.07 -6.70 12.88
C GLU A 490 -12.42 -6.25 14.19
N PHE A 491 -12.00 -4.98 14.27
CA PHE A 491 -11.34 -4.41 15.44
C PHE A 491 -12.10 -3.18 15.94
N VAL A 492 -12.34 -3.13 17.24
CA VAL A 492 -12.94 -1.96 17.90
C VAL A 492 -11.97 -1.51 19.00
N PHE A 493 -11.45 -0.29 18.88
CA PHE A 493 -10.57 0.28 19.90
C PHE A 493 -11.31 1.38 20.65
N PHE A 494 -11.29 1.30 21.97
CA PHE A 494 -11.82 2.34 22.85
C PHE A 494 -10.65 3.08 23.51
N LEU A 495 -10.42 4.31 23.08
CA LEU A 495 -9.44 5.20 23.68
C LEU A 495 -10.03 5.79 24.97
N ASP A 496 -9.48 5.45 26.13
CA ASP A 496 -9.91 6.01 27.41
C ASP A 496 -8.88 7.00 27.96
N ALA A 497 -9.37 8.07 28.56
CA ALA A 497 -8.55 9.11 29.16
C ALA A 497 -9.30 9.80 30.29
N THR A 498 -8.57 10.32 31.27
CA THR A 498 -9.16 11.03 32.40
C THR A 498 -9.69 12.42 32.01
N ASP A 499 -10.75 12.87 32.66
CA ASP A 499 -11.33 14.20 32.40
C ASP A 499 -10.34 15.34 32.69
N LYS A 500 -9.42 15.13 33.64
CA LYS A 500 -8.36 16.09 33.95
C LYS A 500 -7.39 16.24 32.76
N PHE A 501 -6.93 15.11 32.23
CA PHE A 501 -6.04 15.06 31.06
C PHE A 501 -6.68 15.71 29.83
N LEU A 502 -7.95 15.37 29.54
CA LEU A 502 -8.66 15.93 28.38
C LEU A 502 -8.84 17.46 28.47
N LYS A 503 -9.12 17.99 29.68
CA LYS A 503 -9.23 19.44 29.90
C LYS A 503 -7.89 20.14 29.71
N GLU A 504 -6.82 19.59 30.27
CA GLU A 504 -5.46 20.13 30.16
C GLU A 504 -4.99 20.15 28.70
N ARG A 505 -5.24 19.06 27.96
CA ARG A 505 -4.91 18.97 26.53
C ARG A 505 -5.66 20.02 25.69
N VAL A 506 -6.95 20.23 25.92
CA VAL A 506 -7.73 21.25 25.20
C VAL A 506 -7.25 22.67 25.52
N LEU A 507 -6.83 22.93 26.76
CA LEU A 507 -6.27 24.23 27.18
C LEU A 507 -4.91 24.52 26.52
N ASN A 508 -4.13 23.49 26.22
CA ASN A 508 -2.81 23.61 25.60
C ASN A 508 -2.86 23.64 24.06
N LEU A 509 -4.04 23.51 23.44
CA LEU A 509 -4.17 23.60 21.97
C LEU A 509 -4.07 25.05 21.48
N PRO A 510 -3.43 25.29 20.32
CA PRO A 510 -3.37 26.62 19.72
C PRO A 510 -4.76 27.21 19.47
N GLU A 511 -4.91 28.52 19.71
CA GLU A 511 -6.19 29.22 19.54
C GLU A 511 -6.75 29.10 18.10
N SER A 512 -5.88 28.97 17.10
CA SER A 512 -6.22 28.74 15.69
C SER A 512 -6.97 27.41 15.43
N VAL A 513 -6.75 26.39 16.25
CA VAL A 513 -7.42 25.07 16.14
C VAL A 513 -8.74 25.05 16.95
N VAL A 514 -8.84 25.92 17.96
CA VAL A 514 -9.97 25.98 18.90
C VAL A 514 -11.06 26.93 18.42
N GLN A 515 -10.70 28.04 17.75
CA GLN A 515 -11.67 29.00 17.20
C GLN A 515 -12.50 28.36 16.07
N GLY A 516 -13.83 28.44 16.19
CA GLY A 516 -14.77 27.92 15.19
C GLY A 516 -15.01 26.39 15.25
N THR A 517 -14.24 25.63 16.02
CA THR A 517 -14.40 24.18 16.12
C THR A 517 -15.25 23.76 17.32
N SER A 518 -15.58 22.46 17.36
CA SER A 518 -16.27 21.81 18.48
C SER A 518 -15.46 21.76 19.78
N HIS A 519 -14.20 22.22 19.75
CA HIS A 519 -13.26 22.24 20.87
C HIS A 519 -13.25 23.56 21.64
N SER A 520 -14.09 24.53 21.26
CA SER A 520 -14.27 25.75 22.05
C SER A 520 -14.68 25.40 23.49
N PHE A 521 -14.12 26.11 24.47
CA PHE A 521 -14.28 25.83 25.90
C PHE A 521 -15.76 25.69 26.30
N ASP A 522 -16.62 26.56 25.76
CA ASP A 522 -18.06 26.58 26.03
C ASP A 522 -18.82 25.37 25.46
N LYS A 523 -18.32 24.73 24.40
CA LYS A 523 -18.98 23.59 23.73
C LYS A 523 -18.39 22.24 24.15
N PHE A 524 -17.15 22.21 24.64
CA PHE A 524 -16.43 20.99 25.01
C PHE A 524 -16.93 20.38 26.32
N LEU A 525 -17.03 21.18 27.39
CA LEU A 525 -17.43 20.69 28.71
C LEU A 525 -18.84 20.05 28.73
N PRO A 526 -19.89 20.64 28.11
CA PRO A 526 -21.20 20.00 28.03
C PRO A 526 -21.19 18.68 27.25
N ARG A 527 -20.36 18.58 26.19
CA ARG A 527 -20.22 17.36 25.39
C ARG A 527 -19.55 16.23 26.16
N LEU A 528 -18.50 16.54 26.92
CA LEU A 528 -17.83 15.55 27.76
C LEU A 528 -18.80 15.02 28.83
N ALA A 529 -19.55 15.90 29.48
CA ALA A 529 -20.56 15.50 30.46
C ALA A 529 -21.67 14.63 29.85
N THR A 530 -22.16 15.00 28.66
CA THR A 530 -23.16 14.22 27.92
C THR A 530 -22.62 12.84 27.53
N PHE A 531 -21.35 12.76 27.09
CA PHE A 531 -20.69 11.50 26.76
C PHE A 531 -20.59 10.58 27.98
N ARG A 532 -20.07 11.08 29.10
CA ARG A 532 -19.93 10.27 30.33
C ARG A 532 -21.27 9.77 30.87
N LYS A 533 -22.34 10.58 30.77
CA LYS A 533 -23.70 10.17 31.11
C LYS A 533 -24.18 9.00 30.23
N LYS A 534 -23.99 9.10 28.92
CA LYS A 534 -24.35 8.03 27.96
C LYS A 534 -23.47 6.78 28.12
N SER A 535 -22.21 6.94 28.51
CA SER A 535 -21.32 5.80 28.80
C SER A 535 -21.67 5.08 30.10
N SER A 536 -22.47 5.68 30.99
CA SER A 536 -22.98 5.06 32.22
C SER A 536 -24.36 4.41 32.07
N GLU A 537 -24.97 4.50 30.88
CA GLU A 537 -26.26 3.84 30.57
C GLU A 537 -26.03 2.38 30.17
N ASP A 538 -27.02 1.50 30.38
CA ASP A 538 -26.92 0.06 30.12
C ASP A 538 -26.91 -0.31 28.62
N GLU A 539 -27.27 0.62 27.73
CA GLU A 539 -27.30 0.44 26.27
C GLU A 539 -26.17 1.21 25.58
N THR A 540 -24.92 0.77 25.76
CA THR A 540 -23.76 1.40 25.12
C THR A 540 -23.39 0.74 23.78
N VAL A 541 -22.67 1.48 22.94
CA VAL A 541 -22.06 0.93 21.71
C VAL A 541 -21.11 -0.23 22.01
N ILE A 542 -20.46 -0.23 23.18
CA ILE A 542 -19.58 -1.32 23.62
C ILE A 542 -20.40 -2.60 23.82
N ASN A 543 -21.55 -2.49 24.47
CA ASN A 543 -22.44 -3.63 24.72
C ASN A 543 -22.96 -4.24 23.40
N TYR A 544 -23.23 -3.41 22.37
CA TYR A 544 -23.60 -3.90 21.04
C TYR A 544 -22.49 -4.77 20.41
N PHE A 545 -21.24 -4.35 20.51
CA PHE A 545 -20.13 -5.13 19.96
C PHE A 545 -19.83 -6.39 20.79
N ASP A 546 -20.01 -6.33 22.11
CA ASP A 546 -19.92 -7.52 22.97
C ASP A 546 -21.02 -8.56 22.65
N GLU A 547 -22.23 -8.11 22.31
CA GLU A 547 -23.32 -8.99 21.80
C GLU A 547 -22.96 -9.68 20.48
N LEU A 548 -22.08 -9.06 19.68
CA LEU A 548 -21.57 -9.62 18.42
C LEU A 548 -20.28 -10.45 18.60
N GLU A 549 -19.88 -10.75 19.83
CA GLU A 549 -18.62 -11.43 20.19
C GLU A 549 -17.35 -10.69 19.73
N ILE A 550 -17.46 -9.36 19.51
CA ILE A 550 -16.34 -8.50 19.15
C ILE A 550 -15.98 -7.66 20.38
N HIS A 551 -14.98 -8.10 21.13
CA HIS A 551 -14.58 -7.41 22.37
C HIS A 551 -13.77 -6.14 22.08
N PRO A 552 -14.26 -4.94 22.50
CA PRO A 552 -13.52 -3.70 22.27
C PRO A 552 -12.26 -3.62 23.12
N GLU A 553 -11.12 -3.38 22.50
CA GLU A 553 -9.84 -3.24 23.19
C GLU A 553 -9.71 -1.84 23.79
N ARG A 554 -9.53 -1.76 25.11
CA ARG A 554 -9.41 -0.49 25.83
C ARG A 554 -7.96 -0.04 25.91
N ILE A 555 -7.67 1.12 25.34
CA ILE A 555 -6.34 1.73 25.37
C ILE A 555 -6.38 2.97 26.25
N GLU A 556 -5.76 2.89 27.42
CA GLU A 556 -5.59 4.03 28.31
C GLU A 556 -4.50 4.98 27.78
N ILE A 557 -4.85 6.26 27.63
CA ILE A 557 -3.94 7.32 27.24
C ILE A 557 -3.52 8.08 28.49
N ASN A 558 -2.33 7.73 28.99
CA ASN A 558 -1.78 8.26 30.24
C ASN A 558 -0.69 9.34 30.02
N THR A 559 -0.18 9.46 28.80
CA THR A 559 0.88 10.41 28.42
C THR A 559 0.48 11.21 27.19
N ASP A 560 0.75 12.51 27.21
CA ASP A 560 0.53 13.42 26.07
C ASP A 560 1.66 13.24 25.06
N ASP A 561 1.72 12.06 24.45
CA ASP A 561 2.65 11.75 23.37
C ASP A 561 2.10 12.39 22.08
N PRO A 562 2.75 13.41 21.51
CA PRO A 562 2.32 14.03 20.25
C PRO A 562 2.27 13.01 19.11
N GLU A 563 3.06 11.94 19.20
CA GLU A 563 3.14 10.90 18.18
C GLU A 563 2.20 9.70 18.41
N ASN A 564 1.49 9.63 19.55
CA ASN A 564 0.61 8.50 19.90
C ASN A 564 1.28 7.13 19.69
N ILE A 565 2.60 7.01 19.92
CA ILE A 565 3.40 5.83 19.56
C ILE A 565 2.88 4.59 20.29
N SER A 566 2.64 4.71 21.60
CA SER A 566 2.14 3.61 22.43
C SER A 566 0.74 3.11 21.99
N VAL A 567 -0.10 4.00 21.49
CA VAL A 567 -1.42 3.61 20.96
C VAL A 567 -1.24 2.86 19.64
N MET A 568 -0.35 3.34 18.76
CA MET A 568 -0.05 2.69 17.50
C MET A 568 0.59 1.31 17.69
N GLU A 569 1.49 1.14 18.65
CA GLU A 569 2.10 -0.17 18.97
C GLU A 569 1.06 -1.21 19.35
N LYS A 570 0.10 -0.86 20.23
CA LYS A 570 -1.01 -1.76 20.60
C LYS A 570 -1.92 -2.08 19.42
N VAL A 571 -2.26 -1.06 18.61
CA VAL A 571 -3.04 -1.28 17.39
C VAL A 571 -2.30 -2.21 16.42
N MET A 572 -0.98 -2.06 16.28
CA MET A 572 -0.17 -2.91 15.41
C MET A 572 -0.04 -4.34 15.94
N GLU A 573 0.03 -4.53 17.26
CA GLU A 573 0.03 -5.84 17.91
C GLU A 573 -1.29 -6.58 17.66
N SER A 574 -2.43 -5.88 17.78
CA SER A 574 -3.75 -6.48 17.62
C SER A 574 -4.16 -6.70 16.16
N VAL A 575 -3.91 -5.72 15.27
CA VAL A 575 -4.27 -5.82 13.83
C VAL A 575 -3.28 -6.70 13.08
N GLY A 576 -2.02 -6.70 13.50
CA GLY A 576 -0.93 -7.45 12.88
C GLY A 576 -0.35 -6.75 11.64
N LYS A 577 0.23 -7.57 10.74
CA LYS A 577 0.90 -7.10 9.51
C LYS A 577 -0.08 -6.40 8.56
N VAL A 578 0.44 -5.44 7.79
CA VAL A 578 -0.34 -4.73 6.78
C VAL A 578 -0.88 -5.71 5.74
N ARG A 579 -2.20 -5.76 5.60
CA ARG A 579 -2.92 -6.66 4.66
C ARG A 579 -3.24 -5.98 3.32
N ASN A 580 -2.70 -4.80 3.05
CA ASN A 580 -2.87 -4.06 1.81
C ASN A 580 -1.52 -3.90 1.09
N TYR A 581 -1.50 -3.47 -0.17
CA TYR A 581 -0.28 -3.02 -0.84
C TYR A 581 0.36 -1.92 0.00
N GLY A 582 1.54 -2.20 0.55
CA GLY A 582 2.27 -1.24 1.36
C GLY A 582 2.60 0.04 0.57
N PRO A 583 3.13 1.08 1.22
CA PRO A 583 3.73 2.20 0.51
C PRO A 583 4.74 1.66 -0.51
N ASP A 584 4.61 2.06 -1.79
CA ASP A 584 5.62 1.70 -2.78
C ASP A 584 6.97 2.19 -2.25
N ALA A 585 8.02 1.37 -2.36
CA ALA A 585 9.33 1.71 -1.80
C ALA A 585 9.81 3.09 -2.26
N LYS A 586 9.47 3.49 -3.49
CA LYS A 586 9.75 4.82 -4.04
C LYS A 586 8.92 5.94 -3.40
N HIS A 587 7.64 5.70 -3.11
CA HIS A 587 6.80 6.69 -2.44
C HIS A 587 7.25 6.87 -0.98
N LEU A 588 7.65 5.80 -0.31
CA LEU A 588 8.23 5.87 1.03
C LEU A 588 9.58 6.60 1.03
N GLU A 589 10.42 6.37 0.02
CA GLU A 589 11.67 7.10 -0.18
C GLU A 589 11.42 8.60 -0.43
N GLU A 590 10.42 8.92 -1.25
CA GLU A 590 10.06 10.30 -1.57
C GLU A 590 9.39 11.02 -0.39
N GLU A 591 8.52 10.36 0.37
CA GLU A 591 7.98 10.90 1.63
C GLU A 591 9.10 11.15 2.65
N ARG A 592 10.02 10.21 2.81
CA ARG A 592 11.21 10.39 3.65
C ARG A 592 12.04 11.60 3.21
N ARG A 593 12.19 11.76 1.90
CA ARG A 593 12.90 12.90 1.31
C ARG A 593 12.17 14.22 1.57
N GLN A 594 10.85 14.25 1.41
CA GLN A 594 10.02 15.44 1.69
C GLN A 594 10.03 15.79 3.17
N GLU A 595 9.97 14.80 4.06
CA GLU A 595 10.06 15.00 5.50
C GLU A 595 11.45 15.50 5.91
N GLU A 596 12.52 14.97 5.31
CA GLU A 596 13.87 15.48 5.51
C GLU A 596 14.02 16.93 5.02
N ILE A 597 13.39 17.29 3.90
CA ILE A 597 13.35 18.68 3.42
C ILE A 597 12.60 19.57 4.42
N ARG A 598 11.42 19.16 4.89
CA ARG A 598 10.61 19.93 5.85
C ARG A 598 11.38 20.17 7.15
N LEU A 599 12.01 19.13 7.71
CA LEU A 599 12.82 19.23 8.93
C LEU A 599 14.00 20.20 8.73
N ARG A 600 14.66 20.15 7.57
CA ARG A 600 15.74 21.10 7.24
C ARG A 600 15.24 22.54 7.11
N GLU A 601 14.04 22.76 6.60
CA GLU A 601 13.43 24.09 6.52
C GLU A 601 13.04 24.62 7.91
N GLU A 602 12.43 23.78 8.75
CA GLU A 602 12.09 24.12 10.13
C GLU A 602 13.33 24.42 10.99
N ASP A 603 14.41 23.64 10.83
CA ASP A 603 15.68 23.90 11.52
C ASP A 603 16.34 25.19 11.04
N LYS A 604 16.30 25.49 9.74
CA LYS A 604 16.77 26.78 9.21
C LYS A 604 15.95 27.94 9.76
N ALA A 605 14.64 27.80 9.86
CA ALA A 605 13.76 28.82 10.43
C ALA A 605 14.08 29.06 11.91
N ARG A 606 14.24 27.99 12.70
CA ARG A 606 14.68 28.09 14.11
C ARG A 606 16.05 28.76 14.25
N GLN A 607 17.01 28.41 13.40
CA GLN A 607 18.34 29.04 13.43
C GLN A 607 18.30 30.51 13.03
N ALA A 608 17.48 30.89 12.05
CA ALA A 608 17.30 32.29 11.66
C ALA A 608 16.64 33.10 12.78
N GLU A 609 15.62 32.55 13.43
CA GLU A 609 14.94 33.20 14.56
C GLU A 609 15.85 33.33 15.79
N ALA A 610 16.67 32.30 16.08
CA ALA A 610 17.67 32.37 17.14
C ALA A 610 18.73 33.44 16.86
N LYS A 611 19.24 33.53 15.63
CA LYS A 611 20.17 34.60 15.23
C LYS A 611 19.56 35.98 15.36
N HIS A 612 18.32 36.16 14.92
CA HIS A 612 17.63 37.44 15.06
C HIS A 612 17.49 37.85 16.54
N ARG A 613 17.16 36.89 17.43
CA ARG A 613 17.11 37.13 18.88
C ARG A 613 18.49 37.47 19.46
N GLU A 614 19.55 36.79 19.02
CA GLU A 614 20.93 37.09 19.43
C GLU A 614 21.36 38.50 18.99
N GLU A 615 21.04 38.90 17.76
CA GLU A 615 21.29 40.25 17.23
C GLU A 615 20.53 41.31 18.04
N GLU A 616 19.25 41.11 18.35
CA GLU A 616 18.47 42.00 19.22
C GLU A 616 19.02 42.09 20.65
N ASP A 617 19.50 40.98 21.23
CA ASP A 617 20.15 40.95 22.54
C ASP A 617 21.52 41.66 22.52
N GLU A 618 22.26 41.60 21.40
CA GLU A 618 23.51 42.34 21.20
C GLU A 618 23.28 43.85 21.10
N GLU A 619 22.28 44.28 20.32
CA GLU A 619 21.88 45.68 20.22
C GLU A 619 21.47 46.24 21.59
N ARG A 620 20.60 45.52 22.33
CA ARG A 620 20.21 45.92 23.70
C ARG A 620 21.39 46.02 24.66
N ARG A 621 22.37 45.11 24.57
CA ARG A 621 23.59 45.16 25.38
C ARG A 621 24.46 46.36 25.01
N ALA A 622 24.57 46.69 23.73
CA ALA A 622 25.31 47.85 23.25
C ALA A 622 24.68 49.16 23.75
N GLU A 623 23.35 49.30 23.64
CA GLU A 623 22.61 50.45 24.17
C GLU A 623 22.84 50.63 25.68
N CYS A 624 22.67 49.56 26.47
CA CYS A 624 22.94 49.61 27.91
C CYS A 624 24.39 50.00 28.23
N TRP A 625 25.35 49.54 27.44
CA TRP A 625 26.76 49.88 27.61
C TRP A 625 27.05 51.35 27.27
N GLU A 626 26.44 51.88 26.22
CA GLU A 626 26.53 53.30 25.87
C GLU A 626 25.94 54.19 26.96
N GLU A 627 24.77 53.85 27.50
CA GLU A 627 24.17 54.57 28.61
C GLU A 627 25.02 54.52 29.87
N TRP A 628 25.55 53.35 30.22
CA TRP A 628 26.46 53.19 31.35
C TRP A 628 27.72 54.06 31.19
N ASN A 629 28.33 54.08 30.00
CA ASN A 629 29.50 54.90 29.74
C ASN A 629 29.21 56.40 29.84
N ARG A 630 28.03 56.84 29.37
CA ARG A 630 27.57 58.22 29.52
C ARG A 630 27.46 58.59 31.00
N CYS A 631 26.75 57.78 31.79
CA CYS A 631 26.63 58.02 33.23
C CYS A 631 28.00 58.00 33.94
N LEU A 632 28.90 57.11 33.55
CA LEU A 632 30.26 57.06 34.10
C LEU A 632 31.06 58.34 33.78
N GLN A 633 30.91 58.88 32.57
CA GLN A 633 31.55 60.15 32.20
C GLN A 633 30.97 61.33 33.00
N GLU A 634 29.66 61.37 33.20
CA GLU A 634 29.00 62.39 34.03
C GLU A 634 29.50 62.33 35.49
N VAL A 635 29.63 61.13 36.06
CA VAL A 635 30.19 60.95 37.40
C VAL A 635 31.63 61.45 37.47
N LYS A 636 32.48 61.09 36.50
CA LYS A 636 33.87 61.57 36.46
C LYS A 636 33.97 63.09 36.37
N GLN A 637 33.15 63.73 35.53
CA GLN A 637 33.10 65.19 35.44
C GLN A 637 32.67 65.81 36.76
N HIS A 638 31.68 65.21 37.44
CA HIS A 638 31.23 65.69 38.74
C HIS A 638 32.33 65.55 39.82
N GLU A 639 33.07 64.43 39.82
CA GLU A 639 34.23 64.23 40.70
C GLU A 639 35.34 65.26 40.42
N GLU A 640 35.67 65.53 39.15
CA GLU A 640 36.65 66.56 38.77
C GLU A 640 36.19 67.97 39.19
N GLU A 641 34.91 68.31 39.01
CA GLU A 641 34.37 69.59 39.48
C GLU A 641 34.43 69.74 41.00
N LEU A 642 34.18 68.66 41.75
CA LEU A 642 34.29 68.67 43.20
C LEU A 642 35.75 68.87 43.64
N LEU A 643 36.69 68.16 43.02
CA LEU A 643 38.12 68.33 43.26
C LEU A 643 38.57 69.77 42.95
N MET A 644 38.17 70.34 41.81
CA MET A 644 38.48 71.72 41.45
C MET A 644 37.91 72.73 42.45
N ARG A 645 36.70 72.48 43.00
CA ARG A 645 36.14 73.32 44.08
C ARG A 645 36.93 73.22 45.38
N GLU A 646 37.37 72.03 45.77
CA GLU A 646 38.25 71.84 46.95
C GLU A 646 39.61 72.52 46.76
N GLU A 647 40.19 72.42 45.56
CA GLU A 647 41.42 73.12 45.20
C GLU A 647 41.24 74.65 45.21
N GLU A 648 40.14 75.17 44.66
CA GLU A 648 39.84 76.61 44.66
C GLU A 648 39.61 77.12 46.09
N SER A 649 38.90 76.36 46.95
CA SER A 649 38.74 76.63 48.38
C SER A 649 40.11 76.70 49.08
N SER A 650 40.97 75.72 48.84
CA SER A 650 42.32 75.66 49.40
C SER A 650 43.18 76.83 48.91
N ARG A 651 43.06 77.20 47.63
CA ARG A 651 43.76 78.35 47.03
C ARG A 651 43.26 79.68 47.60
N GLN A 652 41.95 79.83 47.79
CA GLN A 652 41.36 81.02 48.41
C GLN A 652 41.81 81.17 49.86
N TYR A 653 41.88 80.07 50.63
CA TYR A 653 42.44 80.08 51.98
C TYR A 653 43.91 80.53 51.99
N LEU A 654 44.75 79.94 51.13
CA LEU A 654 46.15 80.34 50.97
C LEU A 654 46.30 81.82 50.60
N MET A 655 45.50 82.31 49.65
CA MET A 655 45.54 83.71 49.17
C MET A 655 45.04 84.72 50.20
N SER A 656 44.02 84.38 50.99
CA SER A 656 43.39 85.32 51.93
C SER A 656 44.07 85.34 53.29
N THR A 657 44.56 84.18 53.76
CA THR A 657 45.02 84.01 55.14
C THR A 657 46.54 83.93 55.22
N VAL A 658 47.17 83.12 54.35
CA VAL A 658 48.61 82.83 54.46
C VAL A 658 49.46 83.87 53.73
N ILE A 659 49.14 84.14 52.45
CA ILE A 659 49.95 85.01 51.58
C ILE A 659 50.08 86.46 52.10
N PRO A 660 49.03 87.11 52.64
CA PRO A 660 49.15 88.49 53.13
C PRO A 660 50.10 88.61 54.33
N VAL A 661 50.00 87.70 55.30
CA VAL A 661 50.85 87.67 56.50
C VAL A 661 52.30 87.38 56.12
N LEU A 662 52.52 86.44 55.19
CA LEU A 662 53.86 86.11 54.68
C LEU A 662 54.46 87.26 53.86
N SER A 663 53.66 87.95 53.06
CA SER A 663 54.10 89.10 52.27
C SER A 663 54.45 90.31 53.15
N GLN A 664 53.67 90.56 54.20
CA GLN A 664 53.96 91.59 55.21
C GLN A 664 55.23 91.24 56.00
N GLY A 665 55.39 89.98 56.42
CA GLY A 665 56.60 89.51 57.08
C GLY A 665 57.86 89.64 56.22
N LEU A 666 57.77 89.31 54.93
CA LEU A 666 58.86 89.52 53.96
C LEU A 666 59.16 91.00 53.73
N THR A 667 58.14 91.87 53.76
CA THR A 667 58.31 93.32 53.61
C THR A 667 58.99 93.94 54.83
N GLU A 668 58.61 93.52 56.04
CA GLU A 668 59.25 93.97 57.29
C GLU A 668 60.67 93.41 57.45
N LEU A 669 60.91 92.17 57.00
CA LEU A 669 62.24 91.58 56.92
C LEU A 669 63.17 92.37 55.98
N TYR A 670 62.65 92.84 54.84
CA TYR A 670 63.41 93.70 53.92
C TYR A 670 63.70 95.09 54.52
N ARG A 671 62.85 95.58 55.43
CA ARG A 671 62.95 96.90 56.06
C ARG A 671 63.92 96.93 57.25
N ILE A 672 63.93 95.88 58.06
CA ILE A 672 64.73 95.79 59.30
C ILE A 672 66.14 95.22 59.04
N GLN A 673 66.29 94.39 58.00
CA GLN A 673 67.55 93.68 57.68
C GLN A 673 68.25 93.06 58.90
N PRO A 674 67.61 92.12 59.61
CA PRO A 674 68.21 91.42 60.74
C PRO A 674 69.35 90.49 60.31
N ASN A 675 70.27 90.17 61.23
CA ASN A 675 71.43 89.31 60.97
C ASN A 675 71.05 87.86 60.60
N ASP A 676 69.91 87.37 61.07
CA ASP A 676 69.32 86.09 60.64
C ASP A 676 67.89 86.33 60.10
N PRO A 677 67.68 86.25 58.77
CA PRO A 677 66.39 86.47 58.16
C PRO A 677 65.40 85.31 58.37
N ILE A 678 65.86 84.07 58.58
CA ILE A 678 64.96 82.91 58.67
C ILE A 678 64.29 82.89 60.05
N ASP A 679 65.07 83.04 61.12
CA ASP A 679 64.55 83.07 62.49
C ASP A 679 63.59 84.25 62.71
N PHE A 680 63.90 85.42 62.14
CA PHE A 680 63.01 86.59 62.22
C PHE A 680 61.66 86.35 61.54
N LEU A 681 61.65 85.71 60.37
CA LEU A 681 60.40 85.42 59.65
C LEU A 681 59.55 84.39 60.43
N VAL A 682 60.19 83.41 61.09
CA VAL A 682 59.51 82.42 61.94
C VAL A 682 58.89 83.09 63.17
N GLU A 683 59.63 83.95 63.89
CA GLU A 683 59.08 84.71 65.02
C GLU A 683 57.93 85.64 64.60
N TYR A 684 58.06 86.30 63.44
CA TYR A 684 57.03 87.19 62.91
C TYR A 684 55.74 86.43 62.56
N LEU A 685 55.86 85.25 61.93
CA LEU A 685 54.72 84.40 61.58
C LEU A 685 54.05 83.78 62.83
N LEU A 686 54.82 83.45 63.86
CA LEU A 686 54.29 82.96 65.14
C LEU A 686 53.54 84.06 65.91
N GLN A 687 54.02 85.30 65.87
CA GLN A 687 53.36 86.43 66.55
C GLN A 687 52.09 86.91 65.84
N ASN A 688 52.05 86.84 64.50
CA ASN A 688 50.93 87.32 63.69
C ASN A 688 50.07 86.18 63.13
N ASN A 689 50.01 85.06 63.85
CA ASN A 689 49.19 83.92 63.45
C ASN A 689 47.69 84.22 63.71
N PRO A 690 46.82 84.19 62.67
CA PRO A 690 45.40 84.50 62.83
C PRO A 690 44.58 83.47 63.65
N GLU A 691 45.17 82.36 64.12
CA GLU A 691 44.51 81.38 65.00
C GLU A 691 44.88 81.51 66.50
N MET A 692 45.66 82.53 66.90
CA MET A 692 46.04 82.76 68.32
C MET A 692 45.44 84.04 68.94
N GLU A 693 44.43 84.65 68.31
CA GLU A 693 43.52 85.62 68.94
C GLU A 693 42.12 85.02 69.18
#